data_AF-A0A437R075-F1
#
_entry.id   AF-A0A437R075-F1
#
_cell.length_a   1.000
_cell.length_b   1.000
_cell.length_c   1.000
_cell.angle_alpha   90.00
_cell.angle_beta   90.00
_cell.angle_gamma   90.00
#
_symmetry.space_group_name_H-M   'P 1'
#
loop_
_entity.id
_entity.type
_entity.pdbx_description
1 polymer ?
#
loop_
_entity_poly.entity_id
_entity_poly.type
_entity_poly.pdbx_seq_one_letter_code
_entity_poly.pdbx_strand_id
1 'polypeptide(L)'
;MRTIRELFGLIVGLLIGYGPLGAAEVQAADSTGRFIQPKAAVSVSGNLVLSVQAQDADGLARVHVSFGQNARALELCQSAQQCQGNSFNTTRTNIDPAAYGASPGTLNLQLWVTDSSGQSTAVATSTIIWQPTGRSALTIARSADGTTINLSWNANPAVLRYNLYLASVPGVNRLTYRQLADGQAKLAVRNAAESFSSLDPAKSYYVLVTGVSGSGESAVAAETLIPSALAANEPPLALNDSYTTLTNQPLLVPVDQGLLINDSDPDGDTLTVDSTPVSGPVSGTLLLQADGAFTYTPATDFSGSDSFVYQISDGKGGFAQGTVSIAVDPLIANIAGQSLSMSGAFLYLGQGESPLGSEVGTGLYRIGDCVQLVDTRCTMTGRYQESALSGHEPGQQGNFSFVMTYPGLADSPVLARSIAPNSNSLQFVGANPARFELSLFPDSGGKFSGLFPAVPFIDSLNFGAFIGPGATCSGLAAFLPCSIGQVGRVAGARIMATLNLLSFTIPGSALNNPGPFPAVANNDVFPATINTTLNVAAPGVLGNDQEGKGLLQGNQLEIRTTFNPGLGSLVGAAANEYQQALYLYPAFGAVIHSLTRLGMNIGTLGMQGGGANDVDLDIAAAAFRLKDVQIPQGSLLIFNGESGVTEIYAIDAKTGTLLSQLDTAFGASHVVGGAYNPVTNTIWLIQDNLPAGSQGNLVAQIDPITGQVLSSFNVMTPEVSFDVSFGDLHINPHNGNILLVSSIQSAMAEFDVNGKLLRLLPFPPGVATVSGLAVSADGELLWLVSTSGAVYELGFANQGVVPTLKATLVTGPANGTVLLRPDGSFSYTPNVGFSGADSFTYQVTGAFGGSSQNTVVINVL
;
A
#
# COMPACT_ATOMS: atom_id res chain seq x y z
N MET A 1 -36.32 -58.43 66.59
CA MET A 1 -36.31 -59.91 66.53
C MET A 1 -34.96 -60.38 66.01
N ARG A 2 -34.37 -61.38 66.66
CA ARG A 2 -33.66 -62.54 66.06
C ARG A 2 -32.84 -62.33 64.76
N THR A 3 -31.50 -62.24 64.81
CA THR A 3 -30.49 -63.35 64.71
C THR A 3 -30.09 -63.69 63.26
N ILE A 4 -28.86 -64.12 62.91
CA ILE A 4 -27.70 -64.60 63.69
C ILE A 4 -26.38 -64.20 62.94
N ARG A 5 -25.36 -63.64 63.61
CA ARG A 5 -24.05 -64.23 64.04
C ARG A 5 -23.16 -64.78 62.90
N GLU A 6 -21.99 -64.18 62.63
CA GLU A 6 -20.61 -64.53 63.13
C GLU A 6 -19.94 -65.66 62.30
N LEU A 7 -18.61 -65.92 62.27
CA LEU A 7 -17.37 -65.41 62.91
C LEU A 7 -16.32 -65.12 61.79
N PHE A 8 -15.09 -64.57 61.91
CA PHE A 8 -14.24 -63.77 62.84
C PHE A 8 -12.98 -63.33 62.01
N GLY A 9 -12.08 -62.44 62.45
CA GLY A 9 -12.06 -61.59 63.67
C GLY A 9 -10.66 -61.02 64.02
N LEU A 10 -10.66 -60.08 64.98
CA LEU A 10 -9.57 -59.57 65.85
C LEU A 10 -8.37 -58.78 65.23
N ILE A 11 -7.88 -57.61 65.74
CA ILE A 11 -7.65 -56.99 67.10
C ILE A 11 -6.23 -57.31 67.64
N VAL A 12 -5.37 -56.36 68.10
CA VAL A 12 -5.44 -54.88 68.29
C VAL A 12 -4.07 -54.19 68.49
N GLY A 13 -3.99 -52.87 68.28
CA GLY A 13 -3.26 -51.93 69.17
C GLY A 13 -1.95 -51.26 68.69
N LEU A 14 -1.50 -50.11 69.23
CA LEU A 14 -2.18 -49.10 70.08
C LEU A 14 -1.33 -47.80 70.25
N LEU A 15 -1.92 -46.59 70.08
CA LEU A 15 -1.43 -45.24 70.55
C LEU A 15 -0.04 -44.74 70.02
N ILE A 16 0.41 -43.46 70.11
CA ILE A 16 -0.18 -42.13 70.40
C ILE A 16 0.42 -41.10 69.38
N GLY A 17 -0.21 -39.93 69.13
CA GLY A 17 0.46 -38.75 68.55
C GLY A 17 -0.49 -37.61 68.12
N TYR A 18 -0.14 -36.34 68.40
CA TYR A 18 -0.92 -35.15 68.02
C TYR A 18 -0.19 -34.30 66.97
N GLY A 19 -0.95 -33.72 66.04
CA GLY A 19 -0.52 -32.65 65.12
C GLY A 19 -1.69 -32.24 64.21
N PRO A 20 -1.82 -30.97 63.81
CA PRO A 20 -2.81 -30.59 62.82
C PRO A 20 -2.45 -31.18 61.46
N LEU A 21 -3.44 -31.72 60.75
CA LEU A 21 -3.30 -32.00 59.32
C LEU A 21 -3.27 -30.67 58.57
N GLY A 22 -2.08 -30.10 58.44
CA GLY A 22 -1.82 -29.18 57.33
C GLY A 22 -2.14 -29.91 56.03
N ALA A 23 -2.81 -29.24 55.10
CA ALA A 23 -3.01 -29.80 53.77
C ALA A 23 -1.64 -30.05 53.14
N ALA A 24 -1.31 -31.31 52.87
CA ALA A 24 -0.14 -31.62 52.06
C ALA A 24 -0.42 -31.08 50.65
N GLU A 25 0.36 -30.08 50.23
CA GLU A 25 0.40 -29.68 48.82
C GLU A 25 0.89 -30.89 48.02
N VAL A 26 0.02 -31.44 47.16
CA VAL A 26 0.36 -32.59 46.31
C VAL A 26 1.23 -32.10 45.15
N GLN A 27 2.51 -31.90 45.47
CA GLN A 27 3.55 -31.43 44.56
C GLN A 27 4.03 -32.55 43.64
N ALA A 28 3.82 -32.40 42.34
CA ALA A 28 4.50 -33.19 41.30
C ALA A 28 5.97 -32.72 41.19
N ALA A 29 6.80 -33.10 42.17
CA ALA A 29 8.13 -32.54 42.41
C ALA A 29 9.32 -33.39 41.90
N ASP A 30 9.10 -34.63 41.50
CA ASP A 30 10.15 -35.56 41.04
C ASP A 30 10.00 -35.98 39.56
N SER A 31 8.82 -35.85 38.97
CA SER A 31 8.59 -36.07 37.54
C SER A 31 9.52 -35.17 36.71
N THR A 32 10.41 -35.77 35.92
CA THR A 32 11.40 -35.06 35.10
C THR A 32 11.39 -35.53 33.65
N GLY A 33 11.91 -34.71 32.74
CA GLY A 33 12.07 -35.09 31.34
C GLY A 33 12.87 -34.10 30.52
N ARG A 34 13.14 -34.47 29.26
CA ARG A 34 13.84 -33.62 28.29
C ARG A 34 13.61 -34.04 26.85
N PHE A 35 13.67 -33.06 25.95
CA PHE A 35 13.90 -33.30 24.53
C PHE A 35 15.40 -33.51 24.28
N ILE A 36 15.76 -34.66 23.71
CA ILE A 36 17.05 -34.88 23.03
C ILE A 36 16.97 -34.30 21.61
N GLN A 37 15.81 -34.48 20.95
CA GLN A 37 15.44 -33.80 19.71
C GLN A 37 13.93 -33.47 19.69
N PRO A 38 13.51 -32.35 19.06
CA PRO A 38 14.37 -31.32 18.47
C PRO A 38 15.03 -30.43 19.53
N LYS A 39 16.20 -29.88 19.20
CA LYS A 39 16.82 -28.82 20.00
C LYS A 39 16.05 -27.51 19.82
N ALA A 40 16.00 -26.68 20.86
CA ALA A 40 15.35 -25.38 20.80
C ALA A 40 16.04 -24.43 19.78
N ALA A 41 15.27 -23.48 19.25
CA ALA A 41 15.66 -22.48 18.24
C ALA A 41 16.18 -23.05 16.91
N VAL A 42 15.85 -24.31 16.58
CA VAL A 42 16.15 -24.92 15.27
C VAL A 42 14.99 -24.69 14.31
N SER A 43 15.30 -24.25 13.08
CA SER A 43 14.36 -24.27 11.96
C SER A 43 14.29 -25.68 11.36
N VAL A 44 13.08 -26.25 11.25
CA VAL A 44 12.85 -27.60 10.73
C VAL A 44 11.87 -27.55 9.56
N SER A 45 12.31 -28.02 8.39
CA SER A 45 11.41 -28.22 7.24
C SER A 45 10.97 -29.68 7.14
N GLY A 46 9.67 -29.89 6.92
CA GLY A 46 9.08 -31.22 6.85
C GLY A 46 8.99 -31.90 8.21
N ASN A 47 9.15 -33.22 8.27
CA ASN A 47 8.92 -33.97 9.50
C ASN A 47 9.91 -33.67 10.62
N LEU A 48 9.41 -33.73 11.85
CA LEU A 48 10.22 -33.74 13.05
C LEU A 48 10.80 -35.15 13.33
N VAL A 49 11.99 -35.15 13.94
CA VAL A 49 12.47 -36.27 14.76
C VAL A 49 12.31 -35.86 16.22
N LEU A 50 11.54 -36.65 16.95
CA LEU A 50 11.23 -36.42 18.35
C LEU A 50 11.89 -37.51 19.18
N SER A 51 12.90 -37.14 19.97
CA SER A 51 13.63 -38.03 20.86
C SER A 51 13.51 -37.47 22.26
N VAL A 52 12.91 -38.22 23.18
CA VAL A 52 12.58 -37.75 24.53
C VAL A 52 12.94 -38.77 25.59
N GLN A 53 13.18 -38.24 26.79
CA GLN A 53 13.30 -39.02 28.02
C GLN A 53 12.35 -38.43 29.05
N ALA A 54 11.66 -39.29 29.80
CA ALA A 54 10.84 -38.95 30.95
C ALA A 54 11.14 -39.94 32.09
N GLN A 55 11.09 -39.48 33.34
CA GLN A 55 11.34 -40.29 34.53
C GLN A 55 10.50 -39.79 35.70
N ASP A 56 10.06 -40.72 36.53
CA ASP A 56 9.19 -40.49 37.69
C ASP A 56 9.44 -41.60 38.74
N ALA A 57 9.52 -41.26 40.02
CA ALA A 57 9.88 -42.21 41.08
C ALA A 57 8.72 -43.10 41.54
N ASP A 58 7.47 -42.65 41.36
CA ASP A 58 6.25 -43.40 41.70
C ASP A 58 5.60 -44.06 40.47
N GLY A 59 6.04 -43.71 39.26
CA GLY A 59 5.88 -44.47 38.03
C GLY A 59 5.06 -43.77 36.95
N LEU A 60 5.43 -43.96 35.67
CA LEU A 60 4.78 -43.27 34.54
C LEU A 60 3.51 -44.01 34.10
N ALA A 61 2.36 -43.31 34.07
CA ALA A 61 1.12 -43.85 33.49
C ALA A 61 0.89 -43.41 32.04
N ARG A 62 1.31 -42.19 31.66
CA ARG A 62 1.18 -41.67 30.28
C ARG A 62 2.29 -40.67 29.97
N VAL A 63 2.76 -40.64 28.73
CA VAL A 63 3.71 -39.64 28.22
C VAL A 63 3.25 -39.19 26.83
N HIS A 64 3.13 -37.87 26.63
CA HIS A 64 2.66 -37.29 25.38
C HIS A 64 3.34 -35.93 25.09
N VAL A 65 3.21 -35.44 23.85
CA VAL A 65 3.71 -34.12 23.43
C VAL A 65 2.60 -33.30 22.78
N SER A 66 2.46 -32.04 23.19
CA SER A 66 1.58 -31.05 22.55
C SER A 66 2.38 -30.08 21.68
N PHE A 67 1.79 -29.61 20.57
CA PHE A 67 2.45 -28.73 19.59
C PHE A 67 2.07 -27.24 19.71
N GLY A 68 1.00 -26.92 20.46
CA GLY A 68 0.41 -25.59 20.58
C GLY A 68 -1.05 -25.66 21.04
N GLN A 69 -1.69 -24.53 21.35
CA GLN A 69 -2.99 -24.50 22.05
C GLN A 69 -4.19 -25.10 21.30
N ASN A 70 -4.10 -25.31 19.98
CA ASN A 70 -5.18 -25.90 19.16
C ASN A 70 -4.83 -27.26 18.52
N ALA A 71 -3.64 -27.80 18.80
CA ALA A 71 -3.15 -29.04 18.19
C ALA A 71 -3.45 -30.28 19.05
N ARG A 72 -3.74 -31.41 18.41
CA ARG A 72 -3.87 -32.72 19.05
C ARG A 72 -2.53 -33.17 19.63
N ALA A 73 -2.57 -33.90 20.74
CA ALA A 73 -1.37 -34.48 21.33
C ALA A 73 -0.83 -35.66 20.50
N LEU A 74 0.51 -35.76 20.43
CA LEU A 74 1.22 -36.97 20.05
C LEU A 74 1.40 -37.85 21.29
N GLU A 75 0.63 -38.93 21.37
CA GLU A 75 0.76 -39.93 22.43
C GLU A 75 2.00 -40.81 22.21
N LEU A 76 2.85 -40.94 23.22
CA LEU A 76 4.07 -41.75 23.17
C LEU A 76 3.92 -43.07 23.94
N CYS A 77 3.23 -43.03 25.08
CA CYS A 77 2.67 -44.18 25.80
C CYS A 77 1.40 -43.76 26.56
N GLN A 78 0.37 -44.61 26.60
CA GLN A 78 -0.98 -44.30 27.10
C GLN A 78 -1.38 -45.09 28.36
N SER A 79 -0.53 -46.01 28.85
CA SER A 79 -0.74 -46.75 30.09
C SER A 79 0.59 -47.13 30.72
N ALA A 80 0.62 -47.41 32.03
CA ALA A 80 1.84 -47.81 32.74
C ALA A 80 2.51 -49.07 32.16
N GLN A 81 1.73 -49.97 31.56
CA GLN A 81 2.23 -51.15 30.84
C GLN A 81 2.97 -50.76 29.55
N GLN A 82 2.56 -49.69 28.87
CA GLN A 82 3.25 -49.15 27.69
C GLN A 82 4.43 -48.23 28.06
N CYS A 83 4.35 -47.51 29.18
CA CYS A 83 5.39 -46.59 29.65
C CYS A 83 6.57 -47.30 30.34
N GLN A 84 6.44 -48.60 30.65
CA GLN A 84 7.50 -49.47 31.18
C GLN A 84 8.01 -49.09 32.58
N GLY A 85 7.13 -48.55 33.42
CA GLY A 85 7.42 -48.21 34.82
C GLY A 85 8.00 -46.80 34.99
N ASN A 86 9.07 -46.70 35.77
CA ASN A 86 9.60 -45.43 36.29
C ASN A 86 10.37 -44.57 35.28
N SER A 87 10.69 -45.08 34.09
CA SER A 87 11.45 -44.32 33.09
C SER A 87 11.07 -44.70 31.67
N PHE A 88 10.79 -43.70 30.84
CA PHE A 88 10.35 -43.85 29.47
C PHE A 88 11.30 -43.11 28.53
N ASN A 89 11.89 -43.85 27.59
CA ASN A 89 12.80 -43.33 26.59
C ASN A 89 12.28 -43.73 25.20
N THR A 90 12.09 -42.76 24.30
CA THR A 90 11.65 -43.09 22.94
C THR A 90 12.23 -42.13 21.91
N THR A 91 12.40 -42.64 20.68
CA THR A 91 12.68 -41.82 19.50
C THR A 91 11.69 -42.19 18.41
N ARG A 92 10.95 -41.18 17.95
CA ARG A 92 9.97 -41.26 16.87
C ARG A 92 10.46 -40.37 15.73
N THR A 93 10.56 -40.92 14.54
CA THR A 93 10.90 -40.19 13.31
C THR A 93 9.64 -40.01 12.44
N ASN A 94 9.72 -39.16 11.41
CA ASN A 94 8.64 -38.93 10.45
C ASN A 94 7.32 -38.44 11.13
N ILE A 95 7.42 -37.54 12.11
CA ILE A 95 6.26 -36.86 12.69
C ILE A 95 5.96 -35.61 11.88
N ASP A 96 4.78 -35.53 11.28
CA ASP A 96 4.26 -34.32 10.63
C ASP A 96 3.36 -33.56 11.63
N PRO A 97 3.71 -32.33 12.05
CA PRO A 97 2.86 -31.49 12.89
C PRO A 97 1.50 -31.13 12.27
N ALA A 98 1.37 -31.03 10.94
CA ALA A 98 0.08 -30.72 10.29
C ALA A 98 -0.96 -31.82 10.53
N ALA A 99 -0.53 -33.09 10.57
CA ALA A 99 -1.40 -34.22 10.92
C ALA A 99 -1.99 -34.14 12.35
N TYR A 100 -1.45 -33.27 13.21
CA TYR A 100 -1.97 -32.98 14.55
C TYR A 100 -2.71 -31.63 14.62
N GLY A 101 -2.84 -30.89 13.51
CA GLY A 101 -3.47 -29.58 13.46
C GLY A 101 -2.56 -28.40 13.85
N ALA A 102 -1.23 -28.59 13.83
CA ALA A 102 -0.29 -27.49 14.03
C ALA A 102 -0.13 -26.65 12.75
N SER A 103 -0.11 -25.32 12.89
CA SER A 103 0.11 -24.39 11.78
C SER A 103 1.61 -24.17 11.51
N PRO A 104 2.01 -23.76 10.29
CA PRO A 104 3.38 -23.33 10.01
C PRO A 104 3.80 -22.13 10.87
N GLY A 105 5.09 -22.01 11.19
CA GLY A 105 5.65 -20.97 12.04
C GLY A 105 6.24 -21.51 13.34
N THR A 106 6.22 -20.71 14.41
CA THR A 106 6.84 -21.07 15.70
C THR A 106 5.98 -22.08 16.46
N LEU A 107 6.47 -23.31 16.62
CA LEU A 107 5.84 -24.34 17.44
C LEU A 107 6.50 -24.42 18.82
N ASN A 108 5.66 -24.45 19.86
CA ASN A 108 6.07 -24.63 21.25
C ASN A 108 5.74 -26.07 21.66
N LEU A 109 6.76 -26.95 21.60
CA LEU A 109 6.60 -28.37 21.92
C LEU A 109 6.72 -28.56 23.43
N GLN A 110 5.69 -29.09 24.08
CA GLN A 110 5.72 -29.40 25.51
C GLN A 110 5.66 -30.92 25.72
N LEU A 111 6.58 -31.46 26.51
CA LEU A 111 6.59 -32.85 26.94
C LEU A 111 5.81 -32.98 28.24
N TRP A 112 4.70 -33.72 28.20
CA TRP A 112 3.81 -33.94 29.33
C TRP A 112 3.95 -35.37 29.85
N VAL A 113 4.08 -35.48 31.16
CA VAL A 113 4.03 -36.73 31.93
C VAL A 113 2.72 -36.79 32.70
N THR A 114 2.17 -37.99 32.84
CA THR A 114 1.17 -38.32 33.86
C THR A 114 1.75 -39.45 34.71
N ASP A 115 1.77 -39.25 36.03
CA ASP A 115 2.29 -40.20 37.02
C ASP A 115 1.31 -41.36 37.28
N SER A 116 1.62 -42.23 38.24
CA SER A 116 0.79 -43.37 38.63
C SER A 116 -0.42 -42.98 39.49
N SER A 117 -0.44 -41.77 40.06
CA SER A 117 -1.60 -41.22 40.79
C SER A 117 -2.66 -40.59 39.87
N GLY A 118 -2.27 -40.19 38.64
CA GLY A 118 -3.11 -39.51 37.66
C GLY A 118 -2.88 -38.00 37.56
N GLN A 119 -1.93 -37.45 38.31
CA GLN A 119 -1.47 -36.07 38.19
C GLN A 119 -0.62 -35.89 36.92
N SER A 120 -0.82 -34.80 36.18
CA SER A 120 -0.10 -34.54 34.93
C SER A 120 0.58 -33.17 34.93
N THR A 121 1.83 -33.15 34.45
CA THR A 121 2.71 -31.96 34.46
C THR A 121 3.56 -31.88 33.19
N ALA A 122 3.93 -30.65 32.80
CA ALA A 122 4.79 -30.39 31.65
C ALA A 122 6.27 -30.36 32.09
N VAL A 123 6.99 -31.46 31.87
CA VAL A 123 8.34 -31.68 32.39
C VAL A 123 9.46 -31.08 31.51
N ALA A 124 9.17 -30.74 30.25
CA ALA A 124 10.11 -30.06 29.36
C ALA A 124 9.40 -29.26 28.26
N THR A 125 10.08 -28.25 27.72
CA THR A 125 9.62 -27.44 26.57
C THR A 125 10.75 -27.32 25.54
N SER A 126 10.42 -27.29 24.25
CA SER A 126 11.35 -27.00 23.15
C SER A 126 10.65 -26.21 22.05
N THR A 127 11.13 -25.00 21.76
CA THR A 127 10.57 -24.12 20.73
C THR A 127 11.33 -24.30 19.42
N ILE A 128 10.62 -24.51 18.32
CA ILE A 128 11.18 -24.63 16.96
C ILE A 128 10.46 -23.72 15.98
N ILE A 129 11.11 -23.37 14.87
CA ILE A 129 10.43 -22.76 13.72
C ILE A 129 10.16 -23.88 12.72
N TRP A 130 8.90 -24.24 12.51
CA TRP A 130 8.50 -25.34 11.65
C TRP A 130 7.86 -24.85 10.36
N GLN A 131 8.21 -25.47 9.23
CA GLN A 131 7.60 -25.21 7.93
C GLN A 131 7.33 -26.54 7.20
N PRO A 132 6.11 -26.82 6.71
CA PRO A 132 5.86 -27.97 5.87
C PRO A 132 6.65 -27.87 4.56
N THR A 133 7.09 -28.99 4.01
CA THR A 133 7.75 -29.00 2.70
C THR A 133 6.68 -28.88 1.62
N GLY A 134 6.51 -27.69 1.02
CA GLY A 134 5.41 -27.42 0.09
C GLY A 134 5.51 -28.12 -1.27
N ARG A 135 4.39 -28.15 -2.02
CA ARG A 135 4.30 -28.58 -3.43
C ARG A 135 3.28 -27.70 -4.16
N SER A 136 3.70 -27.02 -5.23
CA SER A 136 2.81 -26.20 -6.08
C SER A 136 2.33 -26.95 -7.33
N ALA A 137 1.25 -26.44 -7.93
CA ALA A 137 0.67 -26.84 -9.23
C ALA A 137 0.62 -28.36 -9.48
N LEU A 138 -0.37 -29.07 -8.93
CA LEU A 138 -0.71 -30.42 -9.38
C LEU A 138 -1.71 -30.32 -10.55
N THR A 139 -1.34 -30.91 -11.69
CA THR A 139 -2.28 -31.17 -12.79
C THR A 139 -2.71 -32.63 -12.73
N ILE A 140 -4.00 -32.88 -12.97
CA ILE A 140 -4.61 -34.20 -13.06
C ILE A 140 -5.27 -34.28 -14.43
N ALA A 141 -5.04 -35.37 -15.18
CA ALA A 141 -5.67 -35.60 -16.47
C ALA A 141 -6.12 -37.06 -16.60
N ARG A 142 -7.43 -37.31 -16.51
CA ARG A 142 -8.03 -38.62 -16.77
C ARG A 142 -8.14 -38.86 -18.28
N SER A 143 -7.89 -40.09 -18.73
CA SER A 143 -8.04 -40.48 -20.14
C SER A 143 -9.51 -40.53 -20.56
N ALA A 144 -9.79 -40.31 -21.85
CA ALA A 144 -11.15 -40.27 -22.40
C ALA A 144 -11.89 -41.64 -22.36
N ASP A 145 -11.17 -42.75 -22.15
CA ASP A 145 -11.74 -44.07 -21.88
C ASP A 145 -11.93 -44.34 -20.36
N GLY A 146 -11.53 -43.40 -19.51
CA GLY A 146 -11.58 -43.46 -18.06
C GLY A 146 -10.58 -44.40 -17.38
N THR A 147 -9.77 -45.16 -18.13
CA THR A 147 -8.93 -46.25 -17.59
C THR A 147 -7.60 -45.79 -17.01
N THR A 148 -7.18 -44.56 -17.28
CA THR A 148 -5.87 -44.01 -16.90
C THR A 148 -6.02 -42.62 -16.29
N ILE A 149 -5.23 -42.34 -15.26
CA ILE A 149 -5.11 -41.01 -14.63
C ILE A 149 -3.64 -40.62 -14.67
N ASN A 150 -3.34 -39.54 -15.38
CA ASN A 150 -2.01 -38.93 -15.46
C ASN A 150 -1.91 -37.80 -14.45
N LEU A 151 -0.74 -37.67 -13.81
CA LEU A 151 -0.48 -36.68 -12.76
C LEU A 151 0.85 -36.01 -13.06
N SER A 152 0.91 -34.68 -13.01
CA SER A 152 2.16 -33.90 -13.11
C SER A 152 2.17 -32.77 -12.09
N TRP A 153 3.34 -32.39 -11.59
CA TRP A 153 3.49 -31.34 -10.59
C TRP A 153 4.81 -30.59 -10.71
N ASN A 154 4.95 -29.46 -10.02
CA ASN A 154 6.24 -28.77 -9.93
C ASN A 154 7.21 -29.52 -9.00
N ALA A 155 8.44 -29.75 -9.48
CA ALA A 155 9.48 -30.42 -8.72
C ALA A 155 10.04 -29.51 -7.61
N ASN A 156 9.80 -29.82 -6.34
CA ASN A 156 10.45 -29.16 -5.22
C ASN A 156 11.89 -29.70 -5.05
N PRO A 157 12.95 -28.87 -5.11
CA PRO A 157 14.34 -29.30 -4.95
C PRO A 157 14.70 -29.81 -3.54
N ALA A 158 13.88 -29.54 -2.51
CA ALA A 158 14.04 -30.11 -1.18
C ALA A 158 13.49 -31.55 -1.04
N VAL A 159 12.85 -32.08 -2.09
CA VAL A 159 12.26 -33.43 -2.13
C VAL A 159 13.13 -34.35 -3.01
N LEU A 160 13.53 -35.49 -2.46
CA LEU A 160 14.43 -36.45 -3.11
C LEU A 160 13.70 -37.40 -4.07
N ARG A 161 12.40 -37.60 -3.84
CA ARG A 161 11.46 -38.47 -4.58
C ARG A 161 10.04 -38.31 -4.03
N TYR A 162 9.04 -38.69 -4.80
CA TYR A 162 7.62 -38.64 -4.44
C TYR A 162 7.05 -40.04 -4.22
N ASN A 163 6.00 -40.12 -3.41
CA ASN A 163 5.08 -41.25 -3.38
C ASN A 163 3.69 -40.74 -3.80
N LEU A 164 2.90 -41.61 -4.44
CA LEU A 164 1.54 -41.34 -4.85
C LEU A 164 0.65 -42.48 -4.41
N TYR A 165 -0.58 -42.15 -3.99
CA TYR A 165 -1.59 -43.08 -3.51
C TYR A 165 -2.93 -42.75 -4.18
N LEU A 166 -3.70 -43.78 -4.55
CA LEU A 166 -4.98 -43.64 -5.25
C LEU A 166 -5.97 -44.68 -4.71
N ALA A 167 -7.23 -44.33 -4.44
CA ALA A 167 -8.30 -45.29 -4.12
C ALA A 167 -9.69 -44.72 -4.47
N SER A 168 -10.71 -45.56 -4.64
CA SER A 168 -12.11 -45.10 -4.85
C SER A 168 -12.83 -44.60 -3.58
N VAL A 169 -12.13 -44.56 -2.45
CA VAL A 169 -12.64 -44.21 -1.12
C VAL A 169 -11.68 -43.20 -0.47
N PRO A 170 -12.17 -42.13 0.18
CA PRO A 170 -11.31 -41.10 0.77
C PRO A 170 -10.49 -41.62 1.96
N GLY A 171 -9.43 -40.88 2.29
CA GLY A 171 -8.44 -41.21 3.31
C GLY A 171 -7.27 -42.04 2.80
N VAL A 172 -6.98 -42.06 1.49
CA VAL A 172 -5.87 -42.83 0.91
C VAL A 172 -4.52 -42.19 1.25
N ASN A 173 -3.64 -42.97 1.88
CA ASN A 173 -2.29 -42.57 2.25
C ASN A 173 -1.39 -43.80 2.44
N ARG A 174 -0.11 -43.58 2.74
CA ARG A 174 0.92 -44.61 2.95
C ARG A 174 0.57 -45.75 3.93
N LEU A 175 -0.35 -45.53 4.88
CA LEU A 175 -0.80 -46.52 5.84
C LEU A 175 -2.08 -47.24 5.37
N THR A 176 -3.01 -46.51 4.74
CA THR A 176 -4.36 -46.99 4.41
C THR A 176 -4.49 -47.59 3.00
N TYR A 177 -3.61 -47.26 2.04
CA TYR A 177 -3.80 -47.70 0.64
C TYR A 177 -3.89 -49.22 0.46
N ARG A 178 -3.25 -50.02 1.33
CA ARG A 178 -3.33 -51.50 1.30
C ARG A 178 -4.59 -52.08 1.96
N GLN A 179 -5.41 -51.23 2.56
CA GLN A 179 -6.63 -51.59 3.30
C GLN A 179 -7.90 -51.18 2.53
N LEU A 180 -7.79 -50.24 1.58
CA LEU A 180 -8.88 -49.81 0.70
C LEU A 180 -9.00 -50.76 -0.52
N ALA A 181 -10.23 -51.02 -0.95
CA ALA A 181 -10.57 -52.15 -1.83
C ALA A 181 -9.90 -52.13 -3.21
N ASP A 182 -9.57 -50.96 -3.74
CA ASP A 182 -8.80 -50.76 -4.98
C ASP A 182 -7.64 -49.78 -4.81
N GLY A 183 -7.07 -49.73 -3.60
CA GLY A 183 -5.99 -48.81 -3.26
C GLY A 183 -4.66 -49.14 -3.96
N GLN A 184 -4.20 -48.23 -4.81
CA GLN A 184 -2.94 -48.31 -5.54
C GLN A 184 -1.88 -47.37 -4.97
N ALA A 185 -0.61 -47.62 -5.28
CA ALA A 185 0.48 -46.68 -4.98
C ALA A 185 1.60 -46.72 -6.03
N LYS A 186 2.21 -45.57 -6.31
CA LYS A 186 3.49 -45.44 -7.02
C LYS A 186 4.51 -44.85 -6.05
N LEU A 187 5.59 -45.57 -5.78
CA LEU A 187 6.53 -45.23 -4.71
C LEU A 187 7.91 -44.87 -5.27
N ALA A 188 8.59 -43.94 -4.61
CA ALA A 188 9.94 -43.49 -4.97
C ALA A 188 10.09 -42.90 -6.39
N VAL A 189 9.03 -42.27 -6.90
CA VAL A 189 9.00 -41.58 -8.20
C VAL A 189 9.97 -40.40 -8.17
N ARG A 190 10.90 -40.32 -9.13
CA ARG A 190 11.93 -39.26 -9.17
C ARG A 190 11.54 -38.06 -10.03
N ASN A 191 10.76 -38.29 -11.08
CA ASN A 191 10.24 -37.25 -11.95
C ASN A 191 9.00 -36.64 -11.31
N ALA A 192 8.67 -35.38 -11.64
CA ALA A 192 7.45 -34.75 -11.15
C ALA A 192 6.23 -35.04 -12.06
N ALA A 193 6.14 -36.29 -12.54
CA ALA A 193 5.02 -36.81 -13.31
C ALA A 193 4.95 -38.35 -13.20
N GLU A 194 3.75 -38.92 -13.16
CA GLU A 194 3.47 -40.35 -13.00
C GLU A 194 2.01 -40.67 -13.38
N SER A 195 1.69 -41.91 -13.78
CA SER A 195 0.32 -42.29 -14.19
C SER A 195 -0.17 -43.59 -13.52
N PHE A 196 -1.43 -43.61 -13.09
CA PHE A 196 -2.17 -44.82 -12.72
C PHE A 196 -2.98 -45.33 -13.91
N SER A 197 -3.10 -46.64 -14.09
CA SER A 197 -3.81 -47.26 -15.22
C SER A 197 -4.55 -48.53 -14.80
N SER A 198 -5.35 -49.09 -15.72
CA SER A 198 -6.30 -50.19 -15.44
C SER A 198 -7.35 -49.82 -14.39
N LEU A 199 -7.78 -48.55 -14.40
CA LEU A 199 -8.79 -47.99 -13.51
C LEU A 199 -10.21 -48.26 -14.04
N ASP A 200 -11.18 -48.25 -13.12
CA ASP A 200 -12.59 -48.42 -13.44
C ASP A 200 -13.20 -47.08 -13.91
N PRO A 201 -13.66 -46.94 -15.17
CA PRO A 201 -14.24 -45.69 -15.66
C PRO A 201 -15.48 -45.28 -14.86
N ALA A 202 -16.24 -46.24 -14.31
CA ALA A 202 -17.47 -46.01 -13.55
C ALA A 202 -17.24 -45.47 -12.12
N LYS A 203 -15.98 -45.35 -11.67
CA LYS A 203 -15.64 -44.89 -10.32
C LYS A 203 -14.94 -43.54 -10.34
N SER A 204 -15.29 -42.70 -9.38
CA SER A 204 -14.44 -41.60 -8.92
C SER A 204 -13.26 -42.15 -8.11
N TYR A 205 -12.14 -41.42 -8.10
CA TYR A 205 -10.93 -41.77 -7.35
C TYR A 205 -10.43 -40.58 -6.53
N TYR A 206 -9.89 -40.87 -5.35
CA TYR A 206 -9.17 -39.93 -4.50
C TYR A 206 -7.67 -40.15 -4.70
N VAL A 207 -6.90 -39.07 -4.88
CA VAL A 207 -5.45 -39.11 -5.04
C VAL A 207 -4.72 -38.31 -3.96
N LEU A 208 -3.63 -38.86 -3.45
CA LEU A 208 -2.67 -38.16 -2.58
C LEU A 208 -1.26 -38.28 -3.16
N VAL A 209 -0.58 -37.15 -3.35
CA VAL A 209 0.85 -37.09 -3.74
C VAL A 209 1.65 -36.53 -2.57
N THR A 210 2.65 -37.27 -2.11
CA THR A 210 3.53 -36.89 -1.00
C THR A 210 4.99 -36.82 -1.42
N GLY A 211 5.77 -35.99 -0.73
CA GLY A 211 7.19 -35.78 -1.01
C GLY A 211 8.08 -36.37 0.08
N VAL A 212 9.11 -37.12 -0.31
CA VAL A 212 10.10 -37.75 0.56
C VAL A 212 11.40 -36.96 0.55
N SER A 213 11.72 -36.34 1.68
CA SER A 213 12.94 -35.58 1.94
C SER A 213 13.93 -36.40 2.80
N GLY A 214 15.01 -35.77 3.26
CA GLY A 214 15.92 -36.37 4.26
C GLY A 214 15.27 -36.65 5.63
N SER A 215 14.18 -35.95 5.98
CA SER A 215 13.39 -36.21 7.21
C SER A 215 12.26 -37.24 7.02
N GLY A 216 12.16 -37.84 5.82
CA GLY A 216 11.14 -38.83 5.48
C GLY A 216 10.04 -38.26 4.58
N GLU A 217 8.89 -38.93 4.57
CA GLU A 217 7.72 -38.55 3.78
C GLU A 217 7.01 -37.40 4.50
N SER A 218 7.27 -36.17 4.05
CA SER A 218 7.13 -34.91 4.79
C SER A 218 6.33 -33.81 4.06
N ALA A 219 6.13 -33.93 2.75
CA ALA A 219 5.29 -33.01 2.00
C ALA A 219 3.90 -33.64 1.84
N VAL A 220 2.85 -32.94 2.29
CA VAL A 220 1.45 -33.36 2.14
C VAL A 220 0.69 -32.33 1.31
N ALA A 221 -0.06 -32.83 0.33
CA ALA A 221 -1.16 -32.10 -0.28
C ALA A 221 -2.48 -32.51 0.38
N ALA A 222 -3.54 -31.75 0.17
CA ALA A 222 -4.88 -32.28 0.38
C ALA A 222 -5.14 -33.47 -0.56
N GLU A 223 -5.91 -34.45 -0.09
CA GLU A 223 -6.44 -35.51 -0.94
C GLU A 223 -7.38 -34.89 -1.98
N THR A 224 -7.16 -35.18 -3.26
CA THR A 224 -7.90 -34.57 -4.38
C THR A 224 -8.85 -35.59 -4.98
N LEU A 225 -10.13 -35.22 -5.13
CA LEU A 225 -11.14 -36.03 -5.82
C LEU A 225 -10.99 -35.91 -7.33
N ILE A 226 -11.23 -37.02 -8.03
CA ILE A 226 -11.21 -37.16 -9.49
C ILE A 226 -12.53 -37.85 -9.87
N PRO A 227 -13.48 -37.17 -10.53
CA PRO A 227 -14.79 -37.73 -10.89
C PRO A 227 -14.76 -38.97 -11.79
N SER A 228 -15.91 -39.63 -11.92
CA SER A 228 -16.09 -40.80 -12.79
C SER A 228 -16.12 -40.40 -14.25
N ALA A 229 -15.41 -41.15 -15.10
CA ALA A 229 -15.47 -40.96 -16.56
C ALA A 229 -16.81 -41.41 -17.19
N LEU A 230 -17.78 -41.86 -16.39
CA LEU A 230 -19.16 -42.15 -16.78
C LEU A 230 -20.16 -41.28 -16.00
N ALA A 231 -19.71 -40.19 -15.39
CA ALA A 231 -20.60 -39.12 -14.93
C ALA A 231 -21.37 -38.53 -16.13
N ALA A 232 -22.56 -38.00 -15.87
CA ALA A 232 -23.25 -37.18 -16.85
C ALA A 232 -22.73 -35.76 -16.69
N ASN A 233 -21.92 -35.31 -17.66
CA ASN A 233 -21.22 -34.03 -17.66
C ASN A 233 -22.07 -32.87 -17.10
N GLU A 234 -21.69 -32.38 -15.93
CA GLU A 234 -22.30 -31.17 -15.37
C GLU A 234 -21.76 -29.94 -16.10
N PRO A 235 -22.57 -28.89 -16.36
CA PRO A 235 -22.06 -27.68 -17.01
C PRO A 235 -21.10 -26.93 -16.08
N PRO A 236 -20.11 -26.21 -16.64
CA PRO A 236 -19.17 -25.44 -15.85
C PRO A 236 -19.86 -24.28 -15.11
N LEU A 237 -19.17 -23.72 -14.12
CA LEU A 237 -19.61 -22.56 -13.34
C LEU A 237 -18.74 -21.35 -13.69
N ALA A 238 -19.34 -20.39 -14.40
CA ALA A 238 -18.76 -19.07 -14.60
C ALA A 238 -19.12 -18.12 -13.44
N LEU A 239 -18.20 -17.22 -13.07
CA LEU A 239 -18.44 -16.12 -12.14
C LEU A 239 -18.38 -14.77 -12.88
N ASN A 240 -18.40 -13.66 -12.13
CA ASN A 240 -18.35 -12.31 -12.68
C ASN A 240 -17.03 -11.63 -12.29
N ASP A 241 -16.51 -10.84 -13.21
CA ASP A 241 -15.20 -10.21 -13.11
C ASP A 241 -15.31 -8.68 -13.05
N SER A 242 -14.30 -8.05 -12.45
CA SER A 242 -14.21 -6.60 -12.34
C SER A 242 -12.77 -6.13 -12.57
N TYR A 243 -12.59 -5.24 -13.54
CA TYR A 243 -11.28 -4.65 -13.87
C TYR A 243 -11.36 -3.12 -13.96
N THR A 244 -10.21 -2.45 -13.84
CA THR A 244 -10.08 -1.01 -14.01
C THR A 244 -9.04 -0.68 -15.08
N THR A 245 -9.24 0.42 -15.82
CA THR A 245 -8.23 1.02 -16.71
C THR A 245 -8.49 2.52 -16.82
N LEU A 246 -7.55 3.26 -17.42
CA LEU A 246 -7.72 4.69 -17.69
C LEU A 246 -8.30 4.93 -19.09
N THR A 247 -8.96 6.06 -19.26
CA THR A 247 -9.42 6.57 -20.56
C THR A 247 -8.26 6.62 -21.55
N ASN A 248 -8.50 6.19 -22.79
CA ASN A 248 -7.47 6.04 -23.85
C ASN A 248 -6.31 5.06 -23.51
N GLN A 249 -6.38 4.28 -22.42
CA GLN A 249 -5.42 3.21 -22.11
C GLN A 249 -6.04 1.83 -22.30
N PRO A 250 -5.51 0.99 -23.20
CA PRO A 250 -5.93 -0.40 -23.32
C PRO A 250 -5.68 -1.17 -22.03
N LEU A 251 -6.72 -1.82 -21.51
CA LEU A 251 -6.64 -2.83 -20.48
C LEU A 251 -6.10 -4.13 -21.11
N LEU A 252 -4.93 -4.60 -20.67
CA LEU A 252 -4.39 -5.90 -21.04
C LEU A 252 -4.50 -6.83 -19.82
N VAL A 253 -5.31 -7.88 -19.93
CA VAL A 253 -5.47 -8.90 -18.89
C VAL A 253 -4.79 -10.19 -19.35
N PRO A 254 -3.66 -10.59 -18.74
CA PRO A 254 -2.98 -11.86 -19.04
C PRO A 254 -3.72 -13.05 -18.42
N VAL A 255 -3.37 -14.28 -18.82
CA VAL A 255 -4.02 -15.53 -18.34
C VAL A 255 -3.99 -15.67 -16.81
N ASP A 256 -2.93 -15.22 -16.15
CA ASP A 256 -2.77 -15.25 -14.68
C ASP A 256 -3.57 -14.15 -13.94
N GLN A 257 -4.31 -13.31 -14.67
CA GLN A 257 -5.33 -12.39 -14.14
C GLN A 257 -6.66 -12.49 -14.93
N GLY A 258 -6.79 -13.48 -15.81
CA GLY A 258 -7.87 -13.64 -16.78
C GLY A 258 -9.13 -14.31 -16.23
N LEU A 259 -10.10 -14.47 -17.13
CA LEU A 259 -11.48 -14.86 -16.81
C LEU A 259 -11.60 -16.26 -16.18
N LEU A 260 -10.64 -17.16 -16.42
CA LEU A 260 -10.73 -18.57 -15.99
C LEU A 260 -10.18 -18.84 -14.57
N ILE A 261 -10.00 -17.82 -13.73
CA ILE A 261 -9.33 -17.94 -12.41
C ILE A 261 -10.31 -18.22 -11.26
N ASN A 262 -11.48 -17.61 -11.34
CA ASN A 262 -12.60 -17.75 -10.42
C ASN A 262 -13.64 -18.77 -10.93
N ASP A 263 -13.68 -18.98 -12.25
CA ASP A 263 -14.45 -20.04 -12.90
C ASP A 263 -13.98 -21.44 -12.50
N SER A 264 -14.88 -22.42 -12.59
CA SER A 264 -14.59 -23.81 -12.24
C SER A 264 -15.49 -24.80 -12.99
N ASP A 265 -15.02 -26.03 -13.15
CA ASP A 265 -15.78 -27.14 -13.72
C ASP A 265 -16.08 -28.20 -12.65
N PRO A 266 -17.33 -28.70 -12.49
CA PRO A 266 -17.66 -29.70 -11.47
C PRO A 266 -17.03 -31.08 -11.72
N ASP A 267 -16.86 -31.48 -12.99
CA ASP A 267 -16.21 -32.74 -13.38
C ASP A 267 -14.67 -32.60 -13.44
N GLY A 268 -14.18 -31.35 -13.48
CA GLY A 268 -12.77 -30.97 -13.46
C GLY A 268 -12.13 -30.88 -14.85
N ASP A 269 -12.93 -30.71 -15.90
CA ASP A 269 -12.45 -30.59 -17.27
C ASP A 269 -11.85 -29.19 -17.59
N THR A 270 -11.03 -29.13 -18.64
CA THR A 270 -10.31 -27.91 -19.00
C THR A 270 -11.23 -26.88 -19.65
N LEU A 271 -11.55 -25.82 -18.90
CA LEU A 271 -12.30 -24.67 -19.41
C LEU A 271 -11.57 -23.96 -20.56
N THR A 272 -12.36 -23.47 -21.50
CA THR A 272 -11.94 -22.58 -22.60
C THR A 272 -12.99 -21.49 -22.79
N VAL A 273 -12.56 -20.28 -23.15
CA VAL A 273 -13.47 -19.15 -23.46
C VAL A 273 -13.77 -19.12 -24.95
N ASP A 274 -15.01 -18.80 -25.35
CA ASP A 274 -15.29 -18.43 -26.74
C ASP A 274 -14.65 -17.07 -27.05
N SER A 275 -13.76 -17.01 -28.03
CA SER A 275 -13.11 -15.76 -28.46
C SER A 275 -14.08 -14.74 -29.08
N THR A 276 -15.34 -15.14 -29.31
CA THR A 276 -16.45 -14.24 -29.61
C THR A 276 -17.29 -14.02 -28.35
N PRO A 277 -17.36 -12.79 -27.79
CA PRO A 277 -18.21 -12.51 -26.63
C PRO A 277 -19.70 -12.64 -27.00
N VAL A 278 -20.51 -13.13 -26.05
CA VAL A 278 -21.97 -13.27 -26.15
C VAL A 278 -22.63 -11.89 -26.35
N SER A 279 -22.11 -10.90 -25.64
CA SER A 279 -22.33 -9.49 -25.93
C SER A 279 -21.04 -8.73 -25.64
N GLY A 280 -20.46 -8.10 -26.66
CA GLY A 280 -19.25 -7.30 -26.52
C GLY A 280 -19.49 -5.96 -25.81
N PRO A 281 -18.40 -5.22 -25.49
CA PRO A 281 -18.46 -3.87 -24.95
C PRO A 281 -19.25 -2.90 -25.82
N VAL A 282 -19.84 -1.87 -25.21
CA VAL A 282 -20.59 -0.80 -25.90
C VAL A 282 -19.70 0.40 -26.20
N SER A 283 -18.70 0.64 -25.35
CA SER A 283 -17.88 1.85 -25.29
C SER A 283 -16.39 1.56 -25.46
N GLY A 284 -16.05 0.45 -26.12
CA GLY A 284 -14.69 0.05 -26.46
C GLY A 284 -14.66 -1.12 -27.45
N THR A 285 -13.47 -1.66 -27.69
CA THR A 285 -13.27 -2.87 -28.50
C THR A 285 -12.59 -3.96 -27.68
N LEU A 286 -13.05 -5.20 -27.84
CA LEU A 286 -12.53 -6.37 -27.12
C LEU A 286 -11.82 -7.31 -28.10
N LEU A 287 -10.62 -7.75 -27.73
CA LEU A 287 -9.96 -8.93 -28.26
C LEU A 287 -9.90 -9.99 -27.15
N LEU A 288 -10.73 -11.03 -27.28
CA LEU A 288 -10.86 -12.11 -26.30
C LEU A 288 -10.13 -13.36 -26.78
N GLN A 289 -9.42 -14.05 -25.89
CA GLN A 289 -8.62 -15.24 -26.20
C GLN A 289 -9.17 -16.47 -25.48
N ALA A 290 -8.97 -17.65 -26.07
CA ALA A 290 -9.62 -18.88 -25.61
C ALA A 290 -9.07 -19.44 -24.28
N ASP A 291 -7.94 -18.91 -23.81
CA ASP A 291 -7.30 -19.17 -22.52
C ASP A 291 -7.76 -18.20 -21.41
N GLY A 292 -8.70 -17.30 -21.70
CA GLY A 292 -9.22 -16.32 -20.74
C GLY A 292 -8.41 -15.03 -20.64
N ALA A 293 -7.32 -14.87 -21.40
CA ALA A 293 -6.69 -13.57 -21.58
C ALA A 293 -7.54 -12.67 -22.48
N PHE A 294 -7.48 -11.35 -22.26
CA PHE A 294 -8.12 -10.40 -23.16
C PHE A 294 -7.41 -9.05 -23.23
N THR A 295 -7.72 -8.29 -24.27
CA THR A 295 -7.39 -6.86 -24.37
C THR A 295 -8.67 -6.09 -24.63
N TYR A 296 -9.02 -5.20 -23.71
CA TYR A 296 -10.11 -4.24 -23.89
C TYR A 296 -9.50 -2.86 -24.14
N THR A 297 -9.82 -2.27 -25.29
CA THR A 297 -9.41 -0.90 -25.63
C THR A 297 -10.63 0.01 -25.48
N PRO A 298 -10.66 0.95 -24.53
CA PRO A 298 -11.71 1.96 -24.46
C PRO A 298 -11.87 2.70 -25.80
N ALA A 299 -13.08 3.11 -26.12
CA ALA A 299 -13.31 4.07 -27.20
C ALA A 299 -12.59 5.39 -26.85
N THR A 300 -12.21 6.14 -27.88
CA THR A 300 -11.47 7.39 -27.69
C THR A 300 -12.27 8.36 -26.82
N ASP A 301 -11.63 8.84 -25.76
CA ASP A 301 -12.17 9.75 -24.74
C ASP A 301 -13.39 9.23 -23.96
N PHE A 302 -13.60 7.90 -23.91
CA PHE A 302 -14.60 7.29 -23.02
C PHE A 302 -14.07 7.11 -21.59
N SER A 303 -14.75 7.74 -20.61
CA SER A 303 -14.73 7.33 -19.20
C SER A 303 -16.10 6.78 -18.76
N GLY A 304 -16.12 6.02 -17.68
CA GLY A 304 -17.29 5.35 -17.11
C GLY A 304 -17.23 3.83 -17.20
N SER A 305 -18.33 3.16 -16.83
CA SER A 305 -18.42 1.70 -16.86
C SER A 305 -18.77 1.16 -18.25
N ASP A 306 -17.99 0.22 -18.74
CA ASP A 306 -18.35 -0.68 -19.86
C ASP A 306 -18.45 -2.13 -19.34
N SER A 307 -19.02 -3.03 -20.14
CA SER A 307 -19.20 -4.43 -19.74
C SER A 307 -19.33 -5.36 -20.95
N PHE A 308 -18.83 -6.59 -20.80
CA PHE A 308 -19.07 -7.66 -21.78
C PHE A 308 -19.46 -8.97 -21.10
N VAL A 309 -20.15 -9.85 -21.85
CA VAL A 309 -20.51 -11.19 -21.41
C VAL A 309 -19.73 -12.19 -22.25
N TYR A 310 -18.98 -13.07 -21.59
CA TYR A 310 -18.25 -14.17 -22.21
C TYR A 310 -18.99 -15.50 -22.02
N GLN A 311 -18.56 -16.53 -22.74
CA GLN A 311 -19.04 -17.88 -22.54
C GLN A 311 -17.85 -18.83 -22.38
N ILE A 312 -17.92 -19.69 -21.37
CA ILE A 312 -16.97 -20.79 -21.15
C ILE A 312 -17.54 -22.11 -21.66
N SER A 313 -16.64 -23.01 -22.03
CA SER A 313 -16.88 -24.32 -22.62
C SER A 313 -15.96 -25.35 -21.97
N ASP A 314 -16.53 -26.45 -21.50
CA ASP A 314 -15.83 -27.64 -20.98
C ASP A 314 -15.23 -28.54 -22.08
N GLY A 315 -15.58 -28.29 -23.35
CA GLY A 315 -15.19 -29.11 -24.50
C GLY A 315 -15.91 -30.46 -24.61
N LYS A 316 -16.93 -30.72 -23.78
CA LYS A 316 -17.78 -31.91 -23.76
C LYS A 316 -19.23 -31.62 -24.16
N GLY A 317 -19.72 -30.42 -23.87
CA GLY A 317 -21.06 -29.95 -24.26
C GLY A 317 -21.77 -29.06 -23.24
N GLY A 318 -21.19 -28.80 -22.07
CA GLY A 318 -21.66 -27.82 -21.11
C GLY A 318 -21.07 -26.43 -21.36
N PHE A 319 -21.85 -25.41 -21.03
CA PHE A 319 -21.47 -24.01 -21.17
C PHE A 319 -22.03 -23.17 -20.03
N ALA A 320 -21.32 -22.12 -19.64
CA ALA A 320 -21.79 -21.07 -18.74
C ALA A 320 -21.30 -19.70 -19.19
N GLN A 321 -21.86 -18.63 -18.62
CA GLN A 321 -21.60 -17.26 -19.03
C GLN A 321 -21.30 -16.36 -17.83
N GLY A 322 -20.16 -15.67 -17.88
CA GLY A 322 -19.73 -14.69 -16.90
C GLY A 322 -19.88 -13.26 -17.42
N THR A 323 -20.09 -12.29 -16.53
CA THR A 323 -20.16 -10.87 -16.86
C THR A 323 -18.91 -10.15 -16.38
N VAL A 324 -18.17 -9.53 -17.30
CA VAL A 324 -17.02 -8.68 -17.00
C VAL A 324 -17.49 -7.24 -16.91
N SER A 325 -17.22 -6.59 -15.79
CA SER A 325 -17.42 -5.15 -15.59
C SER A 325 -16.07 -4.44 -15.69
N ILE A 326 -15.98 -3.38 -16.49
CA ILE A 326 -14.76 -2.59 -16.65
C ILE A 326 -15.06 -1.14 -16.27
N ALA A 327 -14.43 -0.64 -15.21
CA ALA A 327 -14.39 0.79 -14.97
C ALA A 327 -13.28 1.39 -15.84
N VAL A 328 -13.65 2.31 -16.74
CA VAL A 328 -12.71 3.17 -17.44
C VAL A 328 -12.67 4.49 -16.70
N ASP A 329 -11.73 4.60 -15.77
CA ASP A 329 -11.51 5.82 -15.00
C ASP A 329 -11.04 6.95 -15.94
N PRO A 330 -11.33 8.23 -15.63
CA PRO A 330 -10.86 9.36 -16.41
C PRO A 330 -9.34 9.34 -16.50
N LEU A 331 -8.79 9.62 -17.69
CA LEU A 331 -7.36 9.96 -17.76
C LEU A 331 -7.17 11.29 -17.04
N ILE A 332 -6.52 11.24 -15.87
CA ILE A 332 -6.10 12.43 -15.14
C ILE A 332 -5.13 13.21 -16.02
N ALA A 333 -5.63 14.27 -16.63
CA ALA A 333 -4.84 15.20 -17.40
C ALA A 333 -4.11 16.16 -16.45
N ASN A 334 -2.82 16.37 -16.68
CA ASN A 334 -2.21 17.65 -16.33
C ASN A 334 -3.05 18.76 -16.96
N ILE A 335 -3.44 19.79 -16.20
CA ILE A 335 -4.37 20.84 -16.68
C ILE A 335 -3.63 21.80 -17.62
N ALA A 336 -3.43 21.32 -18.85
CA ALA A 336 -2.71 21.95 -19.95
C ALA A 336 -3.64 22.22 -21.16
N GLY A 337 -4.87 22.61 -20.88
CA GLY A 337 -5.93 22.89 -21.87
C GLY A 337 -6.68 21.62 -22.27
N GLN A 338 -7.98 21.50 -21.97
CA GLN A 338 -9.00 22.54 -22.17
C GLN A 338 -9.72 22.93 -20.86
N SER A 339 -10.16 24.19 -20.73
CA SER A 339 -10.87 24.68 -19.54
C SER A 339 -12.38 24.65 -19.75
N LEU A 340 -13.09 23.85 -18.94
CA LEU A 340 -14.54 23.65 -19.03
C LEU A 340 -15.26 23.94 -17.70
N SER A 341 -15.17 25.20 -17.25
CA SER A 341 -16.07 25.82 -16.25
C SER A 341 -16.14 25.14 -14.88
N MET A 342 -15.24 25.47 -13.97
CA MET A 342 -15.40 25.13 -12.54
C MET A 342 -16.32 26.14 -11.82
N SER A 343 -16.88 25.76 -10.66
CA SER A 343 -17.75 26.63 -9.87
C SER A 343 -17.49 26.55 -8.36
N GLY A 344 -17.49 27.70 -7.67
CA GLY A 344 -17.26 27.81 -6.23
C GLY A 344 -17.77 29.12 -5.63
N ALA A 345 -18.04 29.12 -4.32
CA ALA A 345 -18.72 30.21 -3.62
C ALA A 345 -17.77 31.25 -2.99
N PHE A 346 -18.19 32.52 -2.99
CA PHE A 346 -17.48 33.64 -2.35
C PHE A 346 -18.40 34.39 -1.39
N LEU A 347 -17.84 34.91 -0.29
CA LEU A 347 -18.49 35.92 0.54
C LEU A 347 -17.49 37.01 0.93
N TYR A 348 -17.56 38.15 0.26
CA TYR A 348 -17.05 39.40 0.83
C TYR A 348 -17.87 40.62 0.36
N LEU A 349 -17.88 41.67 1.20
CA LEU A 349 -18.69 42.87 1.06
C LEU A 349 -17.83 44.12 1.37
N GLY A 350 -17.26 44.75 0.33
CA GLY A 350 -16.55 46.02 0.47
C GLY A 350 -17.45 47.24 0.22
N GLN A 351 -17.32 48.30 1.01
CA GLN A 351 -18.05 49.57 0.84
C GLN A 351 -17.15 50.73 0.38
N GLY A 352 -17.58 51.44 -0.68
CA GLY A 352 -17.16 52.82 -1.00
C GLY A 352 -15.75 52.99 -1.58
N GLU A 353 -15.41 54.11 -2.24
CA GLU A 353 -16.20 55.18 -2.88
C GLU A 353 -15.43 55.64 -4.15
N SER A 354 -16.02 56.25 -5.18
CA SER A 354 -16.17 57.72 -5.35
C SER A 354 -16.01 58.07 -6.86
N PRO A 355 -16.34 59.27 -7.37
CA PRO A 355 -17.59 60.02 -7.29
C PRO A 355 -18.31 60.08 -8.67
N LEU A 356 -19.36 60.90 -8.81
CA LEU A 356 -20.10 61.12 -10.06
C LEU A 356 -19.22 61.76 -11.17
N GLY A 357 -19.11 61.10 -12.33
CA GLY A 357 -18.57 61.73 -13.55
C GLY A 357 -17.94 60.81 -14.60
N SER A 358 -17.57 59.57 -14.26
CA SER A 358 -16.95 58.62 -15.19
C SER A 358 -18.00 57.77 -15.94
N GLU A 359 -17.98 57.78 -17.27
CA GLU A 359 -18.81 56.87 -18.11
C GLU A 359 -18.20 55.46 -18.27
N VAL A 360 -17.53 54.96 -17.23
CA VAL A 360 -17.19 53.55 -17.08
C VAL A 360 -17.52 53.12 -15.66
N GLY A 361 -18.22 51.99 -15.52
CA GLY A 361 -18.49 51.35 -14.23
C GLY A 361 -17.25 50.68 -13.63
N THR A 362 -16.20 51.45 -13.34
CA THR A 362 -15.04 50.99 -12.58
C THR A 362 -15.39 50.90 -11.10
N GLY A 363 -16.08 49.82 -10.72
CA GLY A 363 -15.98 49.35 -9.34
C GLY A 363 -14.52 49.05 -9.05
N LEU A 364 -13.95 49.69 -8.02
CA LEU A 364 -12.53 49.58 -7.70
C LEU A 364 -12.34 48.37 -6.77
N TYR A 365 -12.52 47.18 -7.34
CA TYR A 365 -12.52 45.91 -6.64
C TYR A 365 -11.09 45.51 -6.20
N ARG A 366 -10.62 46.10 -5.09
CA ARG A 366 -9.42 45.63 -4.40
C ARG A 366 -9.66 44.20 -3.90
N ILE A 367 -8.71 43.30 -4.15
CA ILE A 367 -8.64 42.00 -3.46
C ILE A 367 -8.34 42.31 -1.98
N GLY A 368 -9.28 41.98 -1.10
CA GLY A 368 -9.29 42.47 0.28
C GLY A 368 -8.16 41.90 1.15
N ASP A 369 -7.56 42.77 1.94
CA ASP A 369 -6.86 42.46 3.19
C ASP A 369 -5.66 41.49 3.15
N CYS A 370 -4.98 41.36 2.00
CA CYS A 370 -3.63 40.79 1.93
C CYS A 370 -2.57 41.78 2.48
N VAL A 371 -2.56 41.99 3.80
CA VAL A 371 -1.74 43.04 4.45
C VAL A 371 -0.28 42.59 4.66
N GLN A 372 0.56 42.72 3.64
CA GLN A 372 2.02 42.75 3.79
C GLN A 372 2.68 43.68 2.76
N LEU A 373 3.71 44.42 3.20
CA LEU A 373 4.34 45.53 2.45
C LEU A 373 5.49 45.09 1.50
N VAL A 374 5.73 43.79 1.41
CA VAL A 374 6.69 43.12 0.50
C VAL A 374 6.08 41.76 0.14
N ASP A 375 6.31 41.26 -1.08
CA ASP A 375 5.96 39.90 -1.55
C ASP A 375 4.55 39.42 -1.17
N THR A 376 3.52 40.13 -1.62
CA THR A 376 2.12 39.85 -1.26
C THR A 376 1.65 38.47 -1.77
N ARG A 377 1.53 37.49 -0.87
CA ARG A 377 0.91 36.17 -1.13
C ARG A 377 -0.55 36.17 -0.63
N CYS A 378 -1.50 36.25 -1.56
CA CYS A 378 -2.93 36.11 -1.29
C CYS A 378 -3.36 34.66 -1.52
N THR A 379 -4.02 34.03 -0.56
CA THR A 379 -4.46 32.63 -0.65
C THR A 379 -5.96 32.50 -0.43
N MET A 380 -6.61 31.67 -1.25
CA MET A 380 -8.06 31.48 -1.29
C MET A 380 -8.37 29.99 -1.41
N THR A 381 -9.19 29.43 -0.52
CA THR A 381 -9.63 28.02 -0.57
C THR A 381 -11.15 27.91 -0.64
N GLY A 382 -11.65 26.81 -1.19
CA GLY A 382 -13.09 26.55 -1.27
C GLY A 382 -13.42 25.18 -1.82
N ARG A 383 -14.73 24.86 -1.86
CA ARG A 383 -15.24 23.69 -2.60
C ARG A 383 -15.41 24.04 -4.07
N TYR A 384 -15.06 23.11 -4.95
CA TYR A 384 -15.50 23.13 -6.34
C TYR A 384 -16.43 21.98 -6.64
N GLN A 385 -17.26 22.17 -7.67
CA GLN A 385 -17.88 21.09 -8.41
C GLN A 385 -17.56 21.25 -9.90
N GLU A 386 -17.19 20.15 -10.53
CA GLU A 386 -16.99 20.04 -11.97
C GLU A 386 -18.29 20.32 -12.74
N SER A 387 -18.17 20.99 -13.89
CA SER A 387 -19.31 21.22 -14.76
C SER A 387 -19.85 19.91 -15.32
N ALA A 388 -21.16 19.84 -15.54
CA ALA A 388 -21.80 18.76 -16.29
C ALA A 388 -21.31 18.64 -17.76
N LEU A 389 -20.43 19.53 -18.20
CA LEU A 389 -19.80 19.57 -19.53
C LEU A 389 -18.26 19.42 -19.46
N SER A 390 -17.65 19.07 -18.32
CA SER A 390 -16.20 19.28 -18.14
C SER A 390 -15.26 18.27 -18.79
N GLY A 391 -15.78 17.19 -19.41
CA GLY A 391 -14.99 16.26 -20.22
C GLY A 391 -14.04 15.35 -19.44
N HIS A 392 -14.00 15.47 -18.12
CA HIS A 392 -13.30 14.55 -17.22
C HIS A 392 -14.32 13.75 -16.40
N GLU A 393 -14.85 14.29 -15.30
CA GLU A 393 -15.91 13.62 -14.51
C GLU A 393 -17.06 14.59 -14.16
N PRO A 394 -18.17 14.58 -14.93
CA PRO A 394 -19.30 15.48 -14.77
C PRO A 394 -19.90 15.51 -13.35
N GLY A 395 -19.62 16.57 -12.60
CA GLY A 395 -20.14 16.79 -11.25
C GLY A 395 -19.29 16.23 -10.11
N GLN A 396 -18.07 15.72 -10.38
CA GLN A 396 -17.06 15.44 -9.35
C GLN A 396 -16.86 16.66 -8.45
N GLN A 397 -16.66 16.43 -7.15
CA GLN A 397 -16.38 17.50 -6.18
C GLN A 397 -14.96 17.38 -5.63
N GLY A 398 -14.48 18.50 -5.10
CA GLY A 398 -13.21 18.55 -4.39
C GLY A 398 -13.01 19.89 -3.69
N ASN A 399 -11.83 20.06 -3.13
CA ASN A 399 -11.35 21.34 -2.59
C ASN A 399 -10.41 21.99 -3.61
N PHE A 400 -10.44 23.31 -3.74
CA PHE A 400 -9.43 24.06 -4.49
C PHE A 400 -8.66 24.99 -3.55
N SER A 401 -7.41 25.26 -3.93
CA SER A 401 -6.57 26.33 -3.42
C SER A 401 -6.13 27.20 -4.59
N PHE A 402 -6.27 28.51 -4.45
CA PHE A 402 -5.81 29.50 -5.40
C PHE A 402 -4.90 30.50 -4.69
N VAL A 403 -3.64 30.58 -5.13
CA VAL A 403 -2.58 31.37 -4.49
C VAL A 403 -2.05 32.39 -5.49
N MET A 404 -2.23 33.68 -5.23
CA MET A 404 -1.57 34.76 -5.97
C MET A 404 -0.31 35.20 -5.21
N THR A 405 0.81 35.39 -5.90
CA THR A 405 2.07 35.91 -5.34
C THR A 405 2.53 37.12 -6.15
N TYR A 406 2.71 38.27 -5.52
CA TYR A 406 3.08 39.53 -6.18
C TYR A 406 4.34 40.18 -5.57
N PRO A 407 5.50 40.13 -6.26
CA PRO A 407 6.78 40.61 -5.74
C PRO A 407 7.01 42.13 -5.91
N GLY A 408 5.97 42.94 -5.68
CA GLY A 408 6.01 44.40 -5.85
C GLY A 408 5.92 45.17 -4.54
N LEU A 409 6.71 46.24 -4.40
CA LEU A 409 6.81 47.10 -3.21
C LEU A 409 5.76 48.24 -3.16
N ALA A 410 4.57 48.05 -3.74
CA ALA A 410 3.56 49.10 -3.89
C ALA A 410 2.13 48.56 -3.76
N ASP A 411 1.17 49.44 -3.43
CA ASP A 411 -0.28 49.18 -3.42
C ASP A 411 -0.68 48.34 -4.63
N SER A 412 -1.13 47.09 -4.39
CA SER A 412 -1.28 46.08 -5.44
C SER A 412 -2.20 46.57 -6.57
N PRO A 413 -1.69 46.73 -7.82
CA PRO A 413 -2.43 47.38 -8.91
C PRO A 413 -3.35 46.41 -9.67
N VAL A 414 -3.58 45.20 -9.14
CA VAL A 414 -4.36 44.14 -9.80
C VAL A 414 -5.85 44.49 -9.78
N LEU A 415 -6.28 45.24 -10.80
CA LEU A 415 -7.62 45.80 -10.93
C LEU A 415 -8.53 44.85 -11.71
N ALA A 416 -9.42 44.15 -11.01
CA ALA A 416 -10.53 43.44 -11.62
C ALA A 416 -11.59 44.45 -12.11
N ARG A 417 -11.94 44.40 -13.40
CA ARG A 417 -12.92 45.29 -14.06
C ARG A 417 -13.89 44.48 -14.92
N SER A 418 -15.19 44.71 -14.83
CA SER A 418 -16.15 44.08 -15.75
C SER A 418 -15.93 44.57 -17.19
N ILE A 419 -15.88 43.65 -18.16
CA ILE A 419 -15.58 43.98 -19.56
C ILE A 419 -16.67 44.79 -20.26
N ALA A 420 -17.93 44.71 -19.79
CA ALA A 420 -19.06 45.47 -20.32
C ALA A 420 -20.19 45.58 -19.27
N PRO A 421 -21.11 46.55 -19.39
CA PRO A 421 -22.28 46.64 -18.51
C PRO A 421 -23.13 45.37 -18.55
N ASN A 422 -23.40 44.79 -17.37
CA ASN A 422 -24.06 43.49 -17.19
C ASN A 422 -23.27 42.28 -17.74
N SER A 423 -21.96 42.40 -17.96
CA SER A 423 -21.14 41.22 -18.30
C SER A 423 -20.87 40.37 -17.06
N ASN A 424 -21.09 39.07 -17.20
CA ASN A 424 -20.70 38.03 -16.23
C ASN A 424 -19.18 37.77 -16.25
N SER A 425 -18.34 38.68 -16.77
CA SER A 425 -16.89 38.50 -16.92
C SER A 425 -16.10 39.73 -16.47
N LEU A 426 -15.05 39.47 -15.70
CA LEU A 426 -14.08 40.38 -15.11
C LEU A 426 -12.72 40.23 -15.81
N GLN A 427 -12.05 41.35 -16.08
CA GLN A 427 -10.72 41.47 -16.67
C GLN A 427 -9.76 42.01 -15.61
N PHE A 428 -8.62 41.34 -15.40
CA PHE A 428 -7.64 41.68 -14.38
C PHE A 428 -6.46 42.45 -15.01
N VAL A 429 -6.43 43.76 -14.79
CA VAL A 429 -5.43 44.72 -15.30
C VAL A 429 -4.31 44.89 -14.27
N GLY A 430 -3.06 45.14 -14.67
CA GLY A 430 -1.94 45.33 -13.74
C GLY A 430 -1.42 44.03 -13.10
N ALA A 431 -1.79 42.85 -13.64
CA ALA A 431 -1.43 41.53 -13.11
C ALA A 431 0.05 41.12 -13.33
N ASN A 432 0.94 42.04 -13.65
CA ASN A 432 2.36 41.80 -13.89
C ASN A 432 3.19 42.57 -12.83
N PRO A 433 4.11 41.94 -12.07
CA PRO A 433 4.59 40.55 -12.15
C PRO A 433 3.88 39.56 -11.20
N ALA A 434 2.55 39.60 -11.08
CA ALA A 434 1.84 38.60 -10.26
C ALA A 434 1.97 37.20 -10.88
N ARG A 435 2.16 36.19 -10.03
CA ARG A 435 1.96 34.77 -10.34
C ARG A 435 0.71 34.27 -9.64
N PHE A 436 0.10 33.24 -10.20
CA PHE A 436 -1.09 32.57 -9.72
C PHE A 436 -0.85 31.06 -9.80
N GLU A 437 -1.12 30.34 -8.73
CA GLU A 437 -1.12 28.89 -8.64
C GLU A 437 -2.56 28.45 -8.36
N LEU A 438 -3.12 27.60 -9.20
CA LEU A 438 -4.37 26.90 -8.92
C LEU A 438 -4.03 25.44 -8.62
N SER A 439 -4.36 24.98 -7.42
CA SER A 439 -4.22 23.59 -6.96
C SER A 439 -5.61 23.02 -6.67
N LEU A 440 -5.92 21.85 -7.22
CA LEU A 440 -7.19 21.14 -7.09
C LEU A 440 -6.97 19.81 -6.37
N PHE A 441 -7.92 19.44 -5.50
CA PHE A 441 -7.87 18.24 -4.68
C PHE A 441 -9.23 17.53 -4.75
N PRO A 442 -9.41 16.53 -5.63
CA PRO A 442 -10.67 15.80 -5.76
C PRO A 442 -11.00 14.98 -4.50
N ASP A 443 -12.29 14.80 -4.20
CA ASP A 443 -12.73 13.95 -3.08
C ASP A 443 -12.33 12.46 -3.26
N SER A 444 -12.00 12.05 -4.48
CA SER A 444 -11.48 10.73 -4.84
C SER A 444 -9.97 10.57 -4.58
N GLY A 445 -9.26 11.62 -4.17
CA GLY A 445 -7.82 11.63 -3.95
C GLY A 445 -7.02 12.34 -5.05
N GLY A 446 -5.75 12.61 -4.74
CA GLY A 446 -4.77 13.26 -5.63
C GLY A 446 -4.66 14.78 -5.47
N LYS A 447 -3.83 15.39 -6.33
CA LYS A 447 -3.61 16.84 -6.47
C LYS A 447 -3.36 17.16 -7.95
N PHE A 448 -3.98 18.20 -8.50
CA PHE A 448 -3.66 18.76 -9.82
C PHE A 448 -3.28 20.23 -9.67
N SER A 449 -2.26 20.72 -10.37
CA SER A 449 -1.83 22.12 -10.24
C SER A 449 -1.45 22.78 -11.57
N GLY A 450 -1.60 24.11 -11.62
CA GLY A 450 -1.20 24.93 -12.77
C GLY A 450 -0.74 26.33 -12.36
N LEU A 451 0.33 26.81 -13.01
CA LEU A 451 0.94 28.13 -12.77
C LEU A 451 0.67 29.10 -13.92
N PHE A 452 0.25 30.32 -13.58
CA PHE A 452 -0.15 31.36 -14.53
C PHE A 452 0.32 32.76 -14.07
N PRO A 453 0.52 33.75 -14.97
CA PRO A 453 0.87 33.56 -16.37
C PRO A 453 2.31 33.03 -16.50
N ALA A 454 2.60 32.33 -17.60
CA ALA A 454 3.92 31.74 -17.86
C ALA A 454 5.02 32.77 -18.23
N VAL A 455 4.64 33.99 -18.59
CA VAL A 455 5.50 35.11 -19.05
C VAL A 455 4.80 36.44 -18.75
N PRO A 456 5.47 37.62 -18.81
CA PRO A 456 4.82 38.90 -18.52
C PRO A 456 3.69 39.20 -19.53
N PHE A 457 2.44 39.19 -19.04
CA PHE A 457 1.26 39.52 -19.83
C PHE A 457 1.08 41.03 -19.99
N ILE A 458 0.48 41.42 -21.12
CA ILE A 458 -0.13 42.75 -21.31
C ILE A 458 -1.56 42.73 -20.73
N ASP A 459 -1.63 42.97 -19.43
CA ASP A 459 -2.78 43.58 -18.72
C ASP A 459 -4.17 42.94 -18.84
N SER A 460 -4.27 41.62 -19.10
CA SER A 460 -5.56 40.92 -18.93
C SER A 460 -5.46 39.41 -18.68
N LEU A 461 -6.09 38.96 -17.58
CA LEU A 461 -6.73 37.64 -17.47
C LEU A 461 -8.25 37.85 -17.36
N ASN A 462 -9.05 36.92 -17.91
CA ASN A 462 -10.52 36.95 -17.83
C ASN A 462 -11.05 35.89 -16.85
N PHE A 463 -11.99 36.28 -15.98
CA PHE A 463 -12.65 35.41 -14.99
C PHE A 463 -14.16 35.67 -15.03
N GLY A 464 -14.98 34.63 -15.13
CA GLY A 464 -16.43 34.76 -15.05
C GLY A 464 -16.98 34.76 -13.62
N ALA A 465 -18.19 35.29 -13.44
CA ALA A 465 -18.96 35.21 -12.20
C ALA A 465 -20.47 35.13 -12.51
N PHE A 466 -21.21 34.26 -11.84
CA PHE A 466 -22.64 34.05 -12.06
C PHE A 466 -23.43 34.27 -10.76
N ILE A 467 -24.54 35.00 -10.86
CA ILE A 467 -25.49 35.16 -9.75
C ILE A 467 -26.67 34.21 -9.99
N GLY A 468 -26.99 33.39 -8.99
CA GLY A 468 -28.00 32.34 -9.11
C GLY A 468 -29.46 32.85 -9.21
N PRO A 469 -30.41 32.03 -9.71
CA PRO A 469 -31.80 32.44 -9.89
C PRO A 469 -32.55 32.55 -8.54
N GLY A 470 -32.57 33.75 -7.97
CA GLY A 470 -33.28 34.02 -6.71
C GLY A 470 -33.27 35.49 -6.27
N ALA A 471 -32.98 36.42 -7.19
CA ALA A 471 -32.65 37.80 -6.85
C ALA A 471 -33.85 38.62 -6.38
N THR A 472 -34.01 38.74 -5.06
CA THR A 472 -34.84 39.77 -4.44
C THR A 472 -34.01 41.04 -4.27
N CYS A 473 -34.44 42.14 -4.89
CA CYS A 473 -33.91 43.47 -4.63
C CYS A 473 -34.75 44.17 -3.56
N SER A 474 -34.11 44.84 -2.60
CA SER A 474 -34.75 45.81 -1.71
C SER A 474 -34.29 47.24 -2.05
N GLY A 475 -35.13 48.24 -1.75
CA GLY A 475 -34.82 49.66 -1.98
C GLY A 475 -34.86 50.16 -3.44
N LEU A 476 -35.13 49.29 -4.44
CA LEU A 476 -35.44 49.72 -5.80
C LEU A 476 -36.89 50.23 -5.92
N ALA A 477 -37.13 51.17 -6.84
CA ALA A 477 -38.47 51.56 -7.26
C ALA A 477 -39.16 50.42 -8.04
N ALA A 478 -40.46 50.24 -7.84
CA ALA A 478 -41.24 49.08 -8.30
C ALA A 478 -41.34 48.85 -9.83
N PHE A 479 -40.73 49.73 -10.64
CA PHE A 479 -40.72 49.66 -12.11
C PHE A 479 -39.31 49.43 -12.70
N LEU A 480 -38.27 49.35 -11.86
CA LEU A 480 -36.89 49.09 -12.29
C LEU A 480 -36.58 47.59 -12.24
N PRO A 481 -35.97 47.00 -13.28
CA PRO A 481 -35.55 45.60 -13.24
C PRO A 481 -34.44 45.39 -12.22
N CYS A 482 -34.55 44.32 -11.44
CA CYS A 482 -33.55 43.93 -10.43
C CYS A 482 -32.30 43.38 -11.13
N SER A 483 -31.31 44.25 -11.39
CA SER A 483 -29.99 43.88 -11.93
C SER A 483 -28.86 44.67 -11.27
N ILE A 484 -27.64 44.13 -11.36
CA ILE A 484 -26.41 44.69 -10.76
C ILE A 484 -26.25 46.18 -11.12
N GLY A 485 -26.45 46.53 -12.39
CA GLY A 485 -26.32 47.89 -12.90
C GLY A 485 -27.39 48.88 -12.44
N GLN A 486 -28.51 48.45 -11.84
CA GLN A 486 -29.54 49.36 -11.31
C GLN A 486 -29.40 49.58 -9.80
N VAL A 487 -29.03 48.54 -9.04
CA VAL A 487 -28.91 48.64 -7.58
C VAL A 487 -27.81 49.61 -7.16
N GLY A 488 -26.68 49.66 -7.88
CA GLY A 488 -25.63 50.67 -7.64
C GLY A 488 -26.02 52.12 -7.96
N ARG A 489 -27.23 52.39 -8.48
CA ARG A 489 -27.69 53.73 -8.90
C ARG A 489 -28.74 54.35 -7.96
N VAL A 490 -29.22 53.60 -6.96
CA VAL A 490 -30.25 54.06 -6.01
C VAL A 490 -29.69 53.93 -4.59
N ALA A 491 -29.50 55.05 -3.90
CA ALA A 491 -28.94 55.07 -2.56
C ALA A 491 -29.80 54.23 -1.58
N GLY A 492 -29.18 53.23 -0.96
CA GLY A 492 -29.84 52.32 -0.02
C GLY A 492 -30.47 51.07 -0.66
N ALA A 493 -30.49 50.94 -1.99
CA ALA A 493 -30.91 49.70 -2.64
C ALA A 493 -29.89 48.57 -2.41
N ARG A 494 -30.38 47.32 -2.32
CA ARG A 494 -29.55 46.12 -2.06
C ARG A 494 -30.05 44.92 -2.86
N ILE A 495 -29.12 44.15 -3.43
CA ILE A 495 -29.37 42.78 -3.89
C ILE A 495 -29.30 41.87 -2.66
N MET A 496 -30.36 41.12 -2.38
CA MET A 496 -30.44 40.15 -1.27
C MET A 496 -30.15 38.70 -1.76
N ALA A 497 -29.48 38.56 -2.90
CA ALA A 497 -29.10 37.28 -3.48
C ALA A 497 -27.76 36.78 -2.92
N THR A 498 -27.67 35.47 -2.67
CA THR A 498 -26.43 34.80 -2.26
C THR A 498 -25.45 34.72 -3.44
N LEU A 499 -24.23 35.24 -3.27
CA LEU A 499 -23.19 35.35 -4.31
C LEU A 499 -22.43 34.02 -4.51
N ASN A 500 -23.17 32.99 -4.92
CA ASN A 500 -22.72 31.60 -4.81
C ASN A 500 -21.74 31.11 -5.89
N LEU A 501 -21.46 31.87 -6.96
CA LEU A 501 -20.65 31.39 -8.09
C LEU A 501 -19.64 32.43 -8.62
N LEU A 502 -18.35 32.13 -8.48
CA LEU A 502 -17.34 32.51 -9.48
C LEU A 502 -17.10 31.32 -10.42
N SER A 503 -16.81 31.60 -11.70
CA SER A 503 -16.56 30.60 -12.73
C SER A 503 -15.54 31.12 -13.74
N PHE A 504 -14.28 30.74 -13.58
CA PHE A 504 -13.19 31.18 -14.46
C PHE A 504 -13.28 30.57 -15.87
N THR A 505 -12.68 31.25 -16.84
CA THR A 505 -12.58 30.79 -18.23
C THR A 505 -11.26 31.29 -18.81
N ILE A 506 -10.23 30.45 -18.73
CA ILE A 506 -8.84 30.81 -19.05
C ILE A 506 -8.64 30.71 -20.58
N PRO A 507 -8.40 31.81 -21.32
CA PRO A 507 -8.21 31.75 -22.76
C PRO A 507 -6.76 31.33 -23.10
N GLY A 508 -6.54 30.04 -23.34
CA GLY A 508 -5.24 29.50 -23.69
C GLY A 508 -4.92 29.61 -25.19
N SER A 509 -4.13 30.62 -25.60
CA SER A 509 -3.38 30.56 -26.85
C SER A 509 -1.98 30.03 -26.58
N ALA A 510 -1.63 28.88 -27.17
CA ALA A 510 -0.38 28.18 -26.86
C ALA A 510 0.89 28.98 -27.19
N LEU A 511 1.92 28.82 -26.36
CA LEU A 511 3.31 29.17 -26.70
C LEU A 511 4.26 28.07 -26.23
N ASN A 512 4.95 27.49 -27.21
CA ASN A 512 6.34 27.04 -27.18
C ASN A 512 6.87 26.53 -25.82
N ASN A 513 6.67 25.22 -25.61
CA ASN A 513 7.61 24.33 -24.93
C ASN A 513 9.08 24.79 -25.16
N PRO A 514 9.97 24.84 -24.14
CA PRO A 514 11.36 25.33 -24.24
C PRO A 514 12.34 24.47 -25.07
N GLY A 515 11.82 23.84 -26.13
CA GLY A 515 12.52 22.94 -27.03
C GLY A 515 12.54 21.50 -26.52
N PRO A 516 12.31 20.49 -27.38
CA PRO A 516 12.64 19.12 -27.02
C PRO A 516 14.16 18.99 -26.99
N PHE A 517 14.75 19.10 -25.80
CA PHE A 517 16.03 18.46 -25.52
C PHE A 517 15.69 17.00 -25.17
N PRO A 518 15.90 16.04 -26.10
CA PRO A 518 15.51 14.67 -25.83
C PRO A 518 16.41 14.08 -24.76
N ALA A 519 15.85 13.27 -23.84
CA ALA A 519 16.66 12.36 -23.06
C ALA A 519 17.52 11.49 -23.99
N VAL A 520 18.78 11.26 -23.62
CA VAL A 520 19.76 10.51 -24.39
C VAL A 520 19.72 9.05 -23.96
N ALA A 521 19.14 8.22 -24.83
CA ALA A 521 19.14 6.77 -24.74
C ALA A 521 20.47 6.20 -25.25
N ASN A 522 21.10 5.26 -24.55
CA ASN A 522 22.36 4.62 -24.93
C ASN A 522 22.16 3.14 -25.35
N ASN A 523 23.22 2.49 -25.85
CA ASN A 523 23.13 1.08 -26.24
C ASN A 523 23.47 0.18 -25.04
N ASP A 524 22.58 -0.77 -24.75
CA ASP A 524 22.78 -1.76 -23.71
C ASP A 524 23.16 -3.12 -24.28
N VAL A 525 23.92 -3.89 -23.50
CA VAL A 525 24.29 -5.26 -23.85
C VAL A 525 24.18 -6.15 -22.62
N PHE A 526 23.30 -7.16 -22.68
CA PHE A 526 23.13 -8.13 -21.61
C PHE A 526 23.41 -9.56 -22.09
N PRO A 527 24.02 -10.43 -21.27
CA PRO A 527 24.14 -11.85 -21.55
C PRO A 527 22.86 -12.59 -21.13
N ALA A 528 22.44 -13.56 -21.93
CA ALA A 528 21.41 -14.54 -21.56
C ALA A 528 21.91 -15.96 -21.88
N THR A 529 21.29 -16.98 -21.29
CA THR A 529 21.57 -18.39 -21.61
C THR A 529 20.39 -18.99 -22.37
N ILE A 530 20.69 -19.83 -23.36
CA ILE A 530 19.70 -20.54 -24.18
C ILE A 530 18.63 -21.23 -23.32
N ASN A 531 17.36 -21.04 -23.66
CA ASN A 531 16.18 -21.53 -22.95
C ASN A 531 16.02 -21.02 -21.48
N THR A 532 16.64 -19.91 -21.09
CA THR A 532 16.48 -19.31 -19.75
C THR A 532 15.99 -17.86 -19.81
N THR A 533 15.10 -17.47 -18.89
CA THR A 533 14.67 -16.08 -18.74
C THR A 533 15.75 -15.25 -18.04
N LEU A 534 16.32 -14.28 -18.75
CA LEU A 534 17.11 -13.20 -18.17
C LEU A 534 16.17 -12.25 -17.43
N ASN A 535 16.49 -11.91 -16.19
CA ASN A 535 15.81 -10.87 -15.41
C ASN A 535 16.81 -9.79 -15.01
N VAL A 536 16.50 -8.53 -15.30
CA VAL A 536 17.33 -7.36 -15.00
C VAL A 536 16.52 -6.40 -14.15
N ALA A 537 17.02 -6.11 -12.94
CA ALA A 537 16.39 -5.18 -12.00
C ALA A 537 16.65 -3.71 -12.39
N ALA A 538 15.87 -2.79 -11.82
CA ALA A 538 16.03 -1.35 -12.03
C ALA A 538 17.42 -0.86 -11.57
N PRO A 539 18.03 0.15 -12.24
CA PRO A 539 17.49 0.91 -13.37
C PRO A 539 17.52 0.18 -14.73
N GLY A 540 18.09 -1.03 -14.79
CA GLY A 540 18.16 -1.84 -16.02
C GLY A 540 18.71 -1.07 -17.21
N VAL A 541 17.89 -0.88 -18.25
CA VAL A 541 18.27 -0.14 -19.47
C VAL A 541 18.58 1.33 -19.17
N LEU A 542 17.87 1.96 -18.23
CA LEU A 542 18.09 3.35 -17.81
C LEU A 542 19.40 3.55 -17.03
N GLY A 543 20.19 2.49 -16.81
CA GLY A 543 21.39 2.51 -15.97
C GLY A 543 22.58 3.30 -16.53
N ASN A 544 22.54 3.68 -17.82
CA ASN A 544 23.56 4.49 -18.49
C ASN A 544 22.99 5.73 -19.21
N ASP A 545 21.67 5.95 -19.15
CA ASP A 545 20.96 7.03 -19.83
C ASP A 545 21.08 8.38 -19.13
N GLN A 546 20.78 9.45 -19.87
CA GLN A 546 20.90 10.82 -19.35
C GLN A 546 19.73 11.71 -19.80
N GLU A 547 19.30 12.62 -18.93
CA GLU A 547 18.46 13.75 -19.34
C GLU A 547 19.24 14.64 -20.34
N GLY A 548 18.55 15.31 -21.27
CA GLY A 548 19.11 15.75 -22.56
C GLY A 548 20.35 16.68 -22.58
N LYS A 549 20.81 17.17 -21.43
CA LYS A 549 22.15 17.76 -21.22
C LYS A 549 22.67 17.40 -19.82
N GLY A 550 23.90 16.91 -19.74
CA GLY A 550 24.52 16.53 -18.47
C GLY A 550 24.71 17.69 -17.48
N LEU A 551 24.47 17.40 -16.20
CA LEU A 551 24.79 18.22 -15.02
C LEU A 551 24.37 19.70 -15.10
N LEU A 552 23.05 19.95 -15.10
CA LEU A 552 22.54 21.23 -14.60
C LEU A 552 22.73 21.32 -13.08
N GLN A 553 23.25 22.46 -12.61
CA GLN A 553 23.28 22.80 -11.19
C GLN A 553 21.84 22.96 -10.69
N GLY A 554 21.41 22.14 -9.73
CA GLY A 554 20.02 22.13 -9.23
C GLY A 554 19.75 21.30 -7.97
N ASN A 555 20.67 20.42 -7.56
CA ASN A 555 20.54 19.59 -6.35
C ASN A 555 20.84 20.36 -5.05
N GLN A 556 20.28 21.57 -4.88
CA GLN A 556 20.36 22.34 -3.65
C GLN A 556 18.97 22.83 -3.23
N LEU A 557 18.82 22.99 -1.92
CA LEU A 557 17.67 23.66 -1.30
C LEU A 557 17.88 25.18 -1.38
N GLU A 558 16.82 25.93 -1.55
CA GLU A 558 16.80 27.39 -1.50
C GLU A 558 15.72 27.87 -0.53
N ILE A 559 16.04 28.87 0.30
CA ILE A 559 15.07 29.51 1.19
C ILE A 559 14.13 30.38 0.35
N ARG A 560 12.83 30.09 0.39
CA ARG A 560 11.78 30.92 -0.23
C ARG A 560 11.23 31.95 0.75
N THR A 561 10.98 31.56 2.00
CA THR A 561 10.68 32.51 3.08
C THR A 561 11.07 31.94 4.45
N THR A 562 11.35 32.84 5.39
CA THR A 562 11.64 32.51 6.80
C THR A 562 10.78 33.38 7.70
N PHE A 563 10.12 32.77 8.68
CA PHE A 563 9.39 33.49 9.72
C PHE A 563 9.58 32.83 11.10
N ASN A 564 9.14 33.51 12.16
CA ASN A 564 9.07 32.95 13.50
C ASN A 564 7.72 33.36 14.12
N PRO A 565 6.80 32.42 14.40
CA PRO A 565 5.46 32.73 14.90
C PRO A 565 5.42 33.01 16.42
N GLY A 566 6.57 33.06 17.11
CA GLY A 566 6.66 33.35 18.55
C GLY A 566 6.24 32.20 19.46
N LEU A 567 6.17 30.97 18.94
CA LEU A 567 5.65 29.79 19.66
C LEU A 567 6.68 29.09 20.56
N GLY A 568 7.95 29.52 20.57
CA GLY A 568 9.03 28.84 21.27
C GLY A 568 9.64 27.72 20.43
N SER A 569 10.14 26.66 21.09
CA SER A 569 10.79 25.53 20.42
C SER A 569 9.77 24.71 19.62
N LEU A 570 9.86 24.74 18.29
CA LEU A 570 9.03 23.94 17.39
C LEU A 570 9.66 22.57 17.14
N VAL A 571 8.83 21.54 17.04
CA VAL A 571 9.27 20.15 16.84
C VAL A 571 8.41 19.47 15.75
N GLY A 572 7.09 19.32 15.93
CA GLY A 572 6.24 18.77 14.88
C GLY A 572 5.77 19.80 13.84
N ALA A 573 5.73 19.42 12.55
CA ALA A 573 5.30 20.30 11.46
C ALA A 573 4.58 19.56 10.31
N ALA A 574 3.36 19.99 9.95
CA ALA A 574 2.59 19.38 8.86
C ALA A 574 1.97 20.42 7.89
N ALA A 575 2.13 20.21 6.58
CA ALA A 575 1.75 21.18 5.54
C ALA A 575 0.46 20.79 4.83
N ASN A 576 -0.68 21.26 5.33
CA ASN A 576 -1.99 20.97 4.76
C ASN A 576 -2.30 21.86 3.56
N GLU A 577 -1.94 21.40 2.37
CA GLU A 577 -2.17 22.11 1.10
C GLU A 577 -3.67 22.33 0.79
N TYR A 578 -4.50 21.38 1.19
CA TYR A 578 -5.96 21.36 1.00
C TYR A 578 -6.64 22.53 1.74
N GLN A 579 -6.16 22.82 2.95
CA GLN A 579 -6.68 23.88 3.83
C GLN A 579 -5.80 25.15 3.80
N GLN A 580 -4.65 25.10 3.11
CA GLN A 580 -3.60 26.13 3.08
C GLN A 580 -3.05 26.50 4.48
N ALA A 581 -3.08 25.53 5.38
CA ALA A 581 -2.61 25.64 6.74
C ALA A 581 -1.25 24.96 6.92
N LEU A 582 -0.35 25.60 7.67
CA LEU A 582 0.80 24.94 8.27
C LEU A 582 0.44 24.65 9.74
N TYR A 583 0.48 23.38 10.11
CA TYR A 583 0.31 22.94 11.49
C TYR A 583 1.69 22.89 12.15
N LEU A 584 1.80 23.51 13.32
CA LEU A 584 3.03 23.62 14.09
C LEU A 584 2.78 23.19 15.54
N TYR A 585 3.61 22.28 16.03
CA TYR A 585 3.59 21.86 17.43
C TYR A 585 4.84 22.37 18.18
N PRO A 586 4.67 23.18 19.23
CA PRO A 586 5.76 23.54 20.13
C PRO A 586 5.96 22.44 21.18
N ALA A 587 7.22 22.14 21.52
CA ALA A 587 7.59 21.12 22.51
C ALA A 587 6.86 21.33 23.86
N PHE A 588 6.31 20.23 24.41
CA PHE A 588 5.44 20.20 25.59
C PHE A 588 4.14 21.03 25.47
N GLY A 589 3.75 21.44 24.26
CA GLY A 589 2.50 22.15 24.00
C GLY A 589 1.27 21.31 24.35
N ALA A 590 0.20 21.97 24.80
CA ALA A 590 -1.12 21.37 24.99
C ALA A 590 -2.00 21.41 23.71
N VAL A 591 -1.52 22.10 22.67
CA VAL A 591 -2.25 22.34 21.41
C VAL A 591 -1.29 22.30 20.23
N ILE A 592 -1.82 21.90 19.08
CA ILE A 592 -1.18 22.12 17.77
C ILE A 592 -1.70 23.46 17.25
N HIS A 593 -0.81 24.34 16.82
CA HIS A 593 -1.18 25.61 16.22
C HIS A 593 -1.46 25.42 14.73
N SER A 594 -2.52 26.05 14.23
CA SER A 594 -2.80 26.16 12.79
C SER A 594 -2.46 27.58 12.34
N LEU A 595 -1.64 27.70 11.30
CA LEU A 595 -1.16 28.98 10.78
C LEU A 595 -1.38 29.05 9.27
N THR A 596 -1.47 30.24 8.69
CA THR A 596 -1.25 30.40 7.24
C THR A 596 0.20 30.07 6.88
N ARG A 597 0.47 29.83 5.59
CA ARG A 597 1.84 29.70 5.04
C ARG A 597 2.76 30.92 5.27
N LEU A 598 2.22 32.04 5.76
CA LEU A 598 2.96 33.25 6.13
C LEU A 598 3.18 33.38 7.66
N GLY A 599 2.84 32.36 8.45
CA GLY A 599 3.01 32.36 9.90
C GLY A 599 1.97 33.15 10.69
N MET A 600 0.84 33.52 10.07
CA MET A 600 -0.29 34.12 10.81
C MET A 600 -1.13 33.00 11.46
N ASN A 601 -1.26 32.99 12.77
CA ASN A 601 -2.10 32.01 13.49
C ASN A 601 -3.59 32.17 13.10
N ILE A 602 -4.22 31.08 12.70
CA ILE A 602 -5.63 30.98 12.29
C ILE A 602 -6.46 30.05 13.18
N GLY A 603 -5.85 29.36 14.14
CA GLY A 603 -6.54 28.48 15.08
C GLY A 603 -5.60 27.58 15.89
N THR A 604 -6.20 26.77 16.76
CA THR A 604 -5.49 25.72 17.51
C THR A 604 -6.36 24.45 17.57
N LEU A 605 -5.71 23.29 17.55
CA LEU A 605 -6.32 21.98 17.76
C LEU A 605 -5.84 21.40 19.09
N GLY A 606 -6.71 20.67 19.80
CA GLY A 606 -6.31 19.93 20.99
C GLY A 606 -5.41 18.75 20.63
N MET A 607 -4.23 18.68 21.24
CA MET A 607 -3.25 17.62 20.95
C MET A 607 -3.61 16.31 21.69
N GLN A 608 -3.27 15.16 21.09
CA GLN A 608 -3.64 13.81 21.53
C GLN A 608 -2.39 13.04 22.04
N GLY A 609 -2.53 12.17 23.04
CA GLY A 609 -1.41 11.46 23.70
C GLY A 609 -0.73 12.24 24.83
N GLY A 610 -0.68 13.57 24.73
CA GLY A 610 -0.21 14.45 25.82
C GLY A 610 1.16 15.09 25.54
N GLY A 611 1.47 16.14 26.32
CA GLY A 611 2.58 17.07 26.05
C GLY A 611 3.95 16.42 26.05
N ALA A 612 4.59 16.34 24.88
CA ALA A 612 5.85 15.66 24.64
C ALA A 612 6.85 16.58 23.90
N ASN A 613 8.14 16.25 23.95
CA ASN A 613 9.20 17.03 23.31
C ASN A 613 9.41 16.70 21.84
N ASP A 614 9.15 15.47 21.40
CA ASP A 614 9.45 15.01 20.04
C ASP A 614 8.18 14.41 19.41
N VAL A 615 7.11 15.21 19.39
CA VAL A 615 5.86 14.89 18.66
C VAL A 615 5.99 15.37 17.23
N ASP A 616 5.80 14.47 16.28
CA ASP A 616 5.75 14.78 14.86
C ASP A 616 4.31 14.75 14.28
N LEU A 617 4.12 15.41 13.14
CA LEU A 617 2.85 15.65 12.47
C LEU A 617 2.95 15.38 10.96
N ASP A 618 1.95 14.71 10.40
CA ASP A 618 1.85 14.50 8.94
C ASP A 618 0.43 14.81 8.44
N ILE A 619 0.25 15.07 7.14
CA ILE A 619 -1.06 15.14 6.49
C ILE A 619 -1.24 13.92 5.62
N ALA A 620 -2.32 13.15 5.85
CA ALA A 620 -2.68 12.00 5.04
C ALA A 620 -2.79 12.36 3.54
N ALA A 621 -1.72 12.12 2.78
CA ALA A 621 -1.58 12.57 1.39
C ALA A 621 -2.55 11.86 0.42
N ALA A 622 -3.03 10.68 0.81
CA ALA A 622 -4.14 9.95 0.22
C ALA A 622 -5.04 9.41 1.35
N ALA A 623 -6.27 8.99 1.03
CA ALA A 623 -7.11 8.28 1.97
C ALA A 623 -6.56 6.86 2.23
N PHE A 624 -6.58 6.40 3.48
CA PHE A 624 -6.04 5.10 3.87
C PHE A 624 -6.76 4.53 5.10
N ARG A 625 -6.53 3.26 5.45
CA ARG A 625 -7.12 2.62 6.63
C ARG A 625 -6.15 2.64 7.81
N LEU A 626 -6.48 3.35 8.88
CA LEU A 626 -5.81 3.25 10.17
C LEU A 626 -6.64 2.39 11.11
N LYS A 627 -6.13 1.20 11.46
CA LYS A 627 -6.82 0.16 12.22
C LYS A 627 -8.09 -0.31 11.50
N ASP A 628 -9.26 0.03 12.02
CA ASP A 628 -10.56 -0.31 11.43
C ASP A 628 -11.30 0.89 10.80
N VAL A 629 -10.66 2.06 10.76
CA VAL A 629 -11.26 3.31 10.31
C VAL A 629 -10.63 3.77 9.00
N GLN A 630 -11.46 4.18 8.05
CA GLN A 630 -10.99 4.90 6.85
C GLN A 630 -10.69 6.36 7.22
N ILE A 631 -9.43 6.76 7.03
CA ILE A 631 -8.91 8.10 7.26
C ILE A 631 -8.98 8.87 5.94
N PRO A 632 -9.75 9.97 5.86
CA PRO A 632 -9.80 10.80 4.65
C PRO A 632 -8.47 11.44 4.31
N GLN A 633 -8.23 11.68 3.02
CA GLN A 633 -7.16 12.56 2.54
C GLN A 633 -7.26 13.93 3.23
N GLY A 634 -6.12 14.53 3.60
CA GLY A 634 -6.09 15.82 4.27
C GLY A 634 -6.36 15.79 5.78
N SER A 635 -6.56 14.61 6.38
CA SER A 635 -6.56 14.42 7.84
C SER A 635 -5.16 14.69 8.42
N LEU A 636 -5.10 15.20 9.65
CA LEU A 636 -3.85 15.44 10.37
C LEU A 636 -3.52 14.18 11.19
N LEU A 637 -2.30 13.68 11.01
CA LEU A 637 -1.70 12.61 11.79
C LEU A 637 -0.82 13.22 12.88
N ILE A 638 -0.75 12.56 14.03
CA ILE A 638 0.11 12.91 15.17
C ILE A 638 0.84 11.64 15.61
N PHE A 639 2.16 11.69 15.71
CA PHE A 639 3.01 10.60 16.16
C PHE A 639 3.67 10.99 17.48
N ASN A 640 3.41 10.23 18.55
CA ASN A 640 3.87 10.55 19.90
C ASN A 640 4.73 9.41 20.46
N GLY A 641 6.05 9.65 20.55
CA GLY A 641 7.07 8.68 20.96
C GLY A 641 7.42 8.65 22.45
N GLU A 642 6.82 9.50 23.29
CA GLU A 642 7.13 9.60 24.74
C GLU A 642 6.37 8.58 25.61
N SER A 643 5.44 7.84 25.02
CA SER A 643 4.81 6.68 25.64
C SER A 643 5.72 5.44 25.57
N GLY A 644 5.43 4.39 26.35
CA GLY A 644 6.16 3.12 26.28
C GLY A 644 5.99 2.34 24.96
N VAL A 645 5.21 2.90 24.04
CA VAL A 645 4.95 2.53 22.64
C VAL A 645 4.72 3.82 21.87
N THR A 646 5.06 3.91 20.58
CA THR A 646 4.63 5.07 19.79
C THR A 646 3.12 5.01 19.55
N GLU A 647 2.41 6.05 19.98
CA GLU A 647 0.98 6.28 19.76
C GLU A 647 0.77 7.09 18.49
N ILE A 648 -0.20 6.69 17.66
CA ILE A 648 -0.53 7.34 16.39
C ILE A 648 -2.00 7.73 16.38
N TYR A 649 -2.27 9.03 16.23
CA TYR A 649 -3.61 9.59 16.20
C TYR A 649 -3.91 10.19 14.82
N ALA A 650 -5.05 9.82 14.23
CA ALA A 650 -5.57 10.49 13.05
C ALA A 650 -6.76 11.38 13.45
N ILE A 651 -6.70 12.67 13.15
CA ILE A 651 -7.73 13.66 13.51
C ILE A 651 -8.21 14.46 12.29
N ASP A 652 -9.47 14.89 12.32
CA ASP A 652 -9.98 15.87 11.34
C ASP A 652 -9.26 17.21 11.54
N ALA A 653 -8.48 17.63 10.54
CA ALA A 653 -7.59 18.79 10.64
C ALA A 653 -8.31 20.15 10.83
N LYS A 654 -9.64 20.20 10.60
CA LYS A 654 -10.44 21.43 10.72
C LYS A 654 -11.10 21.59 12.09
N THR A 655 -11.44 20.48 12.74
CA THR A 655 -12.21 20.45 14.00
C THR A 655 -11.41 19.91 15.18
N GLY A 656 -10.32 19.19 14.93
CA GLY A 656 -9.57 18.46 15.94
C GLY A 656 -10.26 17.17 16.41
N THR A 657 -11.30 16.71 15.70
CA THR A 657 -12.04 15.49 16.08
C THR A 657 -11.19 14.24 15.84
N LEU A 658 -10.98 13.43 16.88
CA LEU A 658 -10.30 12.14 16.74
C LEU A 658 -11.10 11.19 15.84
N LEU A 659 -10.43 10.65 14.81
CA LEU A 659 -11.00 9.69 13.86
C LEU A 659 -10.58 8.25 14.21
N SER A 660 -9.30 8.03 14.53
CA SER A 660 -8.76 6.72 14.92
C SER A 660 -7.46 6.85 15.71
N GLN A 661 -7.14 5.83 16.50
CA GLN A 661 -5.88 5.69 17.23
C GLN A 661 -5.31 4.27 17.01
N LEU A 662 -3.99 4.22 16.77
CA LEU A 662 -3.20 3.01 16.67
C LEU A 662 -1.96 3.12 17.57
N ASP A 663 -1.78 2.16 18.47
CA ASP A 663 -0.57 2.04 19.27
C ASP A 663 0.34 1.01 18.59
N THR A 664 1.64 1.30 18.44
CA THR A 664 2.56 0.46 17.66
C THR A 664 3.43 -0.45 18.54
N ALA A 665 4.00 -1.50 17.93
CA ALA A 665 5.03 -2.33 18.57
C ALA A 665 6.46 -1.72 18.48
N PHE A 666 6.56 -0.42 18.23
CA PHE A 666 7.80 0.30 17.92
C PHE A 666 8.01 1.52 18.85
N GLY A 667 9.23 2.06 18.87
CA GLY A 667 9.50 3.36 19.49
C GLY A 667 9.36 3.42 21.01
N ALA A 668 9.69 2.34 21.72
CA ALA A 668 9.50 2.21 23.17
C ALA A 668 10.50 3.04 24.04
N SER A 669 11.02 4.16 23.54
CA SER A 669 11.90 5.07 24.30
C SER A 669 12.05 6.47 23.72
N HIS A 670 12.08 6.62 22.38
CA HIS A 670 12.21 7.91 21.68
C HIS A 670 11.90 7.69 20.19
N VAL A 671 10.80 8.24 19.67
CA VAL A 671 10.54 8.37 18.23
C VAL A 671 10.52 9.85 17.90
N VAL A 672 11.31 10.23 16.90
CA VAL A 672 11.60 11.63 16.57
C VAL A 672 11.05 12.05 15.20
N GLY A 673 10.22 11.20 14.57
CA GLY A 673 9.58 11.48 13.29
C GLY A 673 8.70 10.35 12.78
N GLY A 674 7.65 10.69 12.03
CA GLY A 674 6.70 9.71 11.52
C GLY A 674 5.80 10.24 10.40
N ALA A 675 5.64 9.47 9.32
CA ALA A 675 4.80 9.86 8.20
C ALA A 675 4.11 8.67 7.51
N TYR A 676 2.99 8.95 6.86
CA TYR A 676 2.27 7.99 6.03
C TYR A 676 2.84 7.96 4.60
N ASN A 677 3.16 6.77 4.11
CA ASN A 677 3.66 6.56 2.75
C ASN A 677 2.52 6.12 1.81
N PRO A 678 2.02 7.01 0.94
CA PRO A 678 0.90 6.68 0.04
C PRO A 678 1.27 5.71 -1.07
N VAL A 679 2.57 5.51 -1.36
CA VAL A 679 3.04 4.59 -2.41
C VAL A 679 3.14 3.16 -1.90
N THR A 680 3.53 2.97 -0.63
CA THR A 680 3.55 1.63 0.01
C THR A 680 2.30 1.32 0.82
N ASN A 681 1.41 2.29 1.04
CA ASN A 681 0.25 2.21 1.95
C ASN A 681 0.65 1.72 3.36
N THR A 682 1.75 2.28 3.89
CA THR A 682 2.26 1.96 5.24
C THR A 682 2.69 3.20 5.97
N ILE A 683 2.72 3.14 7.30
CA ILE A 683 3.34 4.19 8.12
C ILE A 683 4.86 3.93 8.19
N TRP A 684 5.65 4.97 8.31
CA TRP A 684 7.08 4.91 8.58
C TRP A 684 7.41 5.74 9.81
N LEU A 685 8.21 5.18 10.72
CA LEU A 685 8.67 5.82 11.95
C LEU A 685 10.20 5.79 12.03
N ILE A 686 10.79 6.78 12.71
CA ILE A 686 12.22 6.76 13.07
C ILE A 686 12.41 6.89 14.58
N GLN A 687 13.20 5.97 15.15
CA GLN A 687 13.60 5.99 16.56
C GLN A 687 15.12 6.16 16.67
N ASP A 688 15.57 6.84 17.72
CA ASP A 688 17.00 7.00 18.04
C ASP A 688 17.39 6.20 19.30
N ASN A 689 18.68 6.27 19.65
CA ASN A 689 19.25 5.89 20.96
C ASN A 689 18.81 4.54 21.59
N LEU A 690 18.49 3.51 20.81
CA LEU A 690 18.13 2.19 21.35
C LEU A 690 19.34 1.23 21.49
N PRO A 691 19.59 0.69 22.70
CA PRO A 691 19.33 1.28 24.02
C PRO A 691 20.32 2.43 24.30
N ALA A 692 20.05 3.20 25.35
CA ALA A 692 20.88 4.35 25.76
C ALA A 692 22.37 3.96 25.88
N GLY A 693 23.17 4.39 24.91
CA GLY A 693 24.59 4.05 24.77
C GLY A 693 24.99 3.39 23.44
N SER A 694 24.06 2.94 22.60
CA SER A 694 24.33 2.55 21.21
C SER A 694 23.68 3.50 20.21
N GLN A 695 24.48 4.03 19.28
CA GLN A 695 24.10 5.05 18.30
C GLN A 695 23.38 4.45 17.08
N GLY A 696 22.29 3.71 17.34
CA GLY A 696 21.45 3.09 16.31
C GLY A 696 20.20 3.92 16.05
N ASN A 697 20.21 4.66 14.93
CA ASN A 697 19.02 5.32 14.41
C ASN A 697 18.29 4.33 13.49
N LEU A 698 17.14 3.84 13.92
CA LEU A 698 16.40 2.79 13.22
C LEU A 698 15.13 3.36 12.58
N VAL A 699 15.05 3.25 11.26
CA VAL A 699 13.83 3.50 10.49
C VAL A 699 13.04 2.21 10.41
N ALA A 700 11.72 2.26 10.61
CA ALA A 700 10.85 1.11 10.47
C ALA A 700 9.57 1.41 9.70
N GLN A 701 9.16 0.42 8.91
CA GLN A 701 7.87 0.35 8.24
C GLN A 701 6.86 -0.31 9.17
N ILE A 702 5.71 0.32 9.37
CA ILE A 702 4.65 -0.11 10.28
C ILE A 702 3.38 -0.40 9.48
N ASP A 703 2.74 -1.53 9.76
CA ASP A 703 1.40 -1.84 9.27
C ASP A 703 0.36 -0.89 9.90
N PRO A 704 -0.34 -0.05 9.12
CA PRO A 704 -1.33 0.89 9.65
C PRO A 704 -2.61 0.21 10.16
N ILE A 705 -2.79 -1.10 9.95
CA ILE A 705 -3.91 -1.87 10.50
C ILE A 705 -3.55 -2.47 11.87
N THR A 706 -2.40 -3.15 11.99
CA THR A 706 -2.02 -3.91 13.22
C THR A 706 -1.00 -3.22 14.13
N GLY A 707 -0.30 -2.17 13.67
CA GLY A 707 0.78 -1.52 14.42
C GLY A 707 2.08 -2.34 14.51
N GLN A 708 2.18 -3.45 13.77
CA GLN A 708 3.39 -4.28 13.73
C GLN A 708 4.45 -3.73 12.78
N VAL A 709 5.72 -3.97 13.13
CA VAL A 709 6.87 -3.69 12.27
C VAL A 709 6.91 -4.70 11.12
N LEU A 710 6.81 -4.20 9.89
CA LEU A 710 6.91 -4.98 8.65
C LEU A 710 8.37 -5.13 8.18
N SER A 711 9.14 -4.05 8.27
CA SER A 711 10.56 -3.99 7.91
C SER A 711 11.28 -2.90 8.70
N SER A 712 12.61 -2.97 8.80
CA SER A 712 13.40 -1.91 9.43
C SER A 712 14.86 -1.91 8.96
N PHE A 713 15.48 -0.73 8.92
CA PHE A 713 16.89 -0.54 8.57
C PHE A 713 17.55 0.53 9.45
N ASN A 714 18.87 0.45 9.60
CA ASN A 714 19.67 1.38 10.42
C ASN A 714 20.38 2.39 9.51
N VAL A 715 20.30 3.68 9.82
CA VAL A 715 20.97 4.77 9.08
C VAL A 715 22.30 5.23 9.70
N MET A 716 22.81 4.45 10.67
CA MET A 716 24.11 4.62 11.33
C MET A 716 24.94 3.33 11.19
N THR A 717 25.37 3.04 9.95
CA THR A 717 26.31 2.00 9.56
C THR A 717 27.66 2.60 9.09
N PRO A 718 28.73 1.80 8.91
CA PRO A 718 29.99 2.28 8.32
C PRO A 718 29.86 2.80 6.88
N GLU A 719 28.84 2.36 6.14
CA GLU A 719 28.57 2.72 4.74
C GLU A 719 27.62 3.92 4.61
N VAL A 720 26.74 4.11 5.60
CA VAL A 720 25.72 5.16 5.66
C VAL A 720 25.65 5.68 7.09
N SER A 721 26.08 6.93 7.34
CA SER A 721 26.01 7.54 8.67
C SER A 721 25.26 8.87 8.61
N PHE A 722 23.98 8.83 8.98
CA PHE A 722 23.08 9.97 9.06
C PHE A 722 22.46 10.06 10.47
N ASP A 723 22.87 11.07 11.24
CA ASP A 723 22.49 11.17 12.65
C ASP A 723 21.24 12.04 12.86
N VAL A 724 20.11 11.41 13.16
CA VAL A 724 18.81 12.07 13.39
C VAL A 724 18.50 12.34 14.86
N SER A 725 19.45 12.15 15.79
CA SER A 725 19.23 12.37 17.24
C SER A 725 18.78 13.80 17.61
N PHE A 726 18.81 14.73 16.63
CA PHE A 726 18.06 15.98 16.61
C PHE A 726 17.65 16.23 15.14
N GLY A 727 16.54 15.62 14.74
CA GLY A 727 16.13 15.39 13.35
C GLY A 727 14.69 14.87 13.26
N ASP A 728 14.28 14.44 12.07
CA ASP A 728 12.88 14.06 11.77
C ASP A 728 12.80 13.21 10.47
N LEU A 729 11.66 12.53 10.23
CA LEU A 729 11.35 11.68 9.07
C LEU A 729 10.04 12.13 8.40
N HIS A 730 10.10 12.34 7.09
CA HIS A 730 8.92 12.52 6.24
C HIS A 730 9.00 11.65 4.99
N ILE A 731 7.90 11.51 4.23
CA ILE A 731 7.87 10.75 2.97
C ILE A 731 7.72 11.70 1.78
N ASN A 732 8.44 11.42 0.69
CA ASN A 732 8.14 12.03 -0.62
C ASN A 732 6.89 11.35 -1.21
N PRO A 733 5.74 12.05 -1.34
CA PRO A 733 4.47 11.42 -1.69
C PRO A 733 4.38 10.93 -3.14
N HIS A 734 5.33 11.31 -4.01
CA HIS A 734 5.34 10.93 -5.43
C HIS A 734 6.10 9.64 -5.73
N ASN A 735 7.08 9.27 -4.91
CA ASN A 735 7.91 8.08 -5.14
C ASN A 735 8.02 7.15 -3.92
N GLY A 736 7.52 7.56 -2.76
CA GLY A 736 7.57 6.77 -1.53
C GLY A 736 8.95 6.74 -0.86
N ASN A 737 9.91 7.55 -1.33
CA ASN A 737 11.23 7.67 -0.71
C ASN A 737 11.15 8.36 0.65
N ILE A 738 12.09 8.02 1.52
CA ILE A 738 12.15 8.46 2.91
C ILE A 738 13.09 9.66 2.99
N LEU A 739 12.58 10.79 3.48
CA LEU A 739 13.31 12.04 3.66
C LEU A 739 13.63 12.20 5.14
N LEU A 740 14.91 12.13 5.50
CA LEU A 740 15.38 12.36 6.86
C LEU A 740 16.06 13.72 6.96
N VAL A 741 15.84 14.46 8.04
CA VAL A 741 16.58 15.70 8.36
C VAL A 741 17.45 15.53 9.60
N SER A 742 18.59 16.22 9.61
CA SER A 742 19.54 16.22 10.72
C SER A 742 20.05 17.64 10.96
N SER A 743 19.85 18.16 12.17
CA SER A 743 20.52 19.40 12.60
C SER A 743 22.01 19.18 12.89
N ILE A 744 22.38 18.00 13.39
CA ILE A 744 23.77 17.59 13.69
C ILE A 744 24.62 17.65 12.42
N GLN A 745 24.11 17.13 11.30
CA GLN A 745 24.78 17.16 10.00
C GLN A 745 24.42 18.40 9.16
N SER A 746 23.44 19.19 9.62
CA SER A 746 22.91 20.37 8.90
C SER A 746 22.52 20.06 7.45
N ALA A 747 21.79 18.95 7.26
CA ALA A 747 21.42 18.42 5.96
C ALA A 747 20.12 17.61 6.01
N MET A 748 19.53 17.41 4.84
CA MET A 748 18.51 16.40 4.54
C MET A 748 19.15 15.25 3.77
N ALA A 749 18.71 14.01 3.99
CA ALA A 749 19.08 12.84 3.20
C ALA A 749 17.81 12.14 2.67
N GLU A 750 17.87 11.67 1.42
CA GLU A 750 16.79 10.88 0.81
C GLU A 750 17.23 9.43 0.62
N PHE A 751 16.38 8.50 1.03
CA PHE A 751 16.60 7.05 0.97
C PHE A 751 15.50 6.36 0.18
N ASP A 752 15.80 5.23 -0.47
CA ASP A 752 14.74 4.32 -0.89
C ASP A 752 14.17 3.53 0.30
N VAL A 753 13.03 2.85 0.09
CA VAL A 753 12.34 2.04 1.11
C VAL A 753 13.15 0.85 1.64
N ASN A 754 14.34 0.56 1.09
CA ASN A 754 15.25 -0.47 1.57
C ASN A 754 16.43 0.12 2.38
N GLY A 755 16.45 1.44 2.59
CA GLY A 755 17.49 2.13 3.36
C GLY A 755 18.74 2.50 2.59
N LYS A 756 18.72 2.42 1.25
CA LYS A 756 19.83 2.87 0.42
C LYS A 756 19.79 4.39 0.28
N LEU A 757 20.86 5.07 0.69
CA LEU A 757 21.04 6.51 0.47
C LEU A 757 21.04 6.84 -1.03
N LEU A 758 20.16 7.75 -1.45
CA LEU A 758 20.01 8.22 -2.83
C LEU A 758 20.68 9.58 -3.05
N ARG A 759 20.46 10.53 -2.13
CA ARG A 759 21.13 11.85 -2.14
C ARG A 759 21.23 12.47 -0.75
N LEU A 760 22.24 13.32 -0.57
CA LEU A 760 22.43 14.19 0.60
C LEU A 760 22.35 15.65 0.15
N LEU A 761 21.62 16.47 0.89
CA LEU A 761 21.24 17.85 0.57
C LEU A 761 21.58 18.76 1.76
N PRO A 762 22.75 19.43 1.76
CA PRO A 762 23.11 20.39 2.80
C PRO A 762 22.07 21.51 2.89
N PHE A 763 21.77 21.96 4.12
CA PHE A 763 20.84 23.06 4.33
C PHE A 763 21.40 24.40 3.83
N PRO A 764 20.53 25.35 3.42
CA PRO A 764 20.97 26.69 3.05
C PRO A 764 21.59 27.45 4.24
N PRO A 765 22.54 28.38 4.01
CA PRO A 765 23.09 29.23 5.06
C PRO A 765 22.00 30.00 5.81
N GLY A 766 21.97 29.84 7.14
CA GLY A 766 20.96 30.46 8.02
C GLY A 766 19.84 29.52 8.49
N VAL A 767 19.73 28.32 7.90
CA VAL A 767 18.99 27.20 8.49
C VAL A 767 19.90 26.50 9.51
N ALA A 768 19.42 26.35 10.74
CA ALA A 768 20.14 25.69 11.83
C ALA A 768 19.16 25.15 12.88
N THR A 769 19.62 24.23 13.74
CA THR A 769 18.82 23.69 14.86
C THR A 769 17.43 23.21 14.41
N VAL A 770 17.39 22.48 13.29
CA VAL A 770 16.19 21.88 12.70
C VAL A 770 15.70 20.71 13.56
N SER A 771 14.39 20.61 13.74
CA SER A 771 13.73 19.66 14.64
C SER A 771 12.40 19.12 14.10
N GLY A 772 12.04 19.46 12.85
CA GLY A 772 10.87 18.93 12.16
C GLY A 772 10.81 19.32 10.68
N LEU A 773 10.05 18.54 9.90
CA LEU A 773 9.97 18.56 8.44
C LEU A 773 8.53 18.28 7.98
N ALA A 774 7.90 19.28 7.36
CA ALA A 774 6.73 19.06 6.51
C ALA A 774 7.11 19.08 5.03
N VAL A 775 6.44 18.29 4.19
CA VAL A 775 6.57 18.35 2.72
C VAL A 775 5.21 18.65 2.09
N SER A 776 5.18 19.28 0.91
CA SER A 776 3.94 19.47 0.14
C SER A 776 3.44 18.16 -0.47
N ALA A 777 2.16 18.10 -0.85
CA ALA A 777 1.55 16.90 -1.43
C ALA A 777 2.07 16.57 -2.85
N ASP A 778 2.89 17.45 -3.44
CA ASP A 778 3.65 17.26 -4.67
C ASP A 778 5.16 17.08 -4.47
N GLY A 779 5.68 17.16 -3.23
CA GLY A 779 7.12 17.07 -2.96
C GLY A 779 7.97 18.28 -3.38
N GLU A 780 7.39 19.32 -4.01
CA GLU A 780 8.13 20.44 -4.60
C GLU A 780 8.57 21.50 -3.56
N LEU A 781 7.87 21.55 -2.41
CA LEU A 781 8.10 22.45 -1.28
C LEU A 781 8.27 21.66 0.01
N LEU A 782 9.05 22.22 0.95
CA LEU A 782 9.22 21.66 2.29
C LEU A 782 9.41 22.75 3.34
N TRP A 783 8.87 22.54 4.53
CA TRP A 783 8.98 23.45 5.67
C TRP A 783 9.85 22.80 6.73
N LEU A 784 11.01 23.40 7.01
CA LEU A 784 11.82 23.01 8.16
C LEU A 784 11.46 23.88 9.35
N VAL A 785 11.28 23.27 10.51
CA VAL A 785 11.06 23.98 11.78
C VAL A 785 12.24 23.80 12.72
N SER A 786 12.36 24.70 13.68
CA SER A 786 13.54 24.77 14.56
C SER A 786 13.17 24.95 16.03
N THR A 787 14.03 24.44 16.91
CA THR A 787 13.98 24.69 18.36
C THR A 787 14.19 26.16 18.75
N SER A 788 14.64 27.00 17.81
CA SER A 788 14.65 28.47 17.92
C SER A 788 13.28 29.14 17.68
N GLY A 789 12.29 28.38 17.23
CA GLY A 789 10.99 28.86 16.74
C GLY A 789 11.00 29.38 15.31
N ALA A 790 12.14 29.31 14.60
CA ALA A 790 12.20 29.63 13.18
C ALA A 790 11.47 28.56 12.34
N VAL A 791 10.83 29.02 11.27
CA VAL A 791 10.19 28.21 10.23
C VAL A 791 10.74 28.67 8.89
N TYR A 792 11.19 27.73 8.06
CA TYR A 792 11.80 27.98 6.76
C TYR A 792 11.00 27.25 5.66
N GLU A 793 10.27 27.99 4.82
CA GLU A 793 9.74 27.43 3.56
C GLU A 793 10.91 27.35 2.57
N LEU A 794 11.29 26.12 2.22
CA LEU A 794 12.32 25.82 1.23
C LEU A 794 11.68 25.24 -0.03
N GLY A 795 12.40 25.33 -1.14
CA GLY A 795 12.16 24.50 -2.32
C GLY A 795 13.46 24.10 -2.99
N PHE A 796 13.39 23.19 -3.94
CA PHE A 796 14.57 22.81 -4.75
C PHE A 796 14.87 23.89 -5.81
N ALA A 797 16.16 24.16 -6.05
CA ALA A 797 16.65 25.25 -6.92
C ALA A 797 16.22 25.16 -8.40
N ASN A 798 15.83 23.96 -8.84
CA ASN A 798 15.22 23.65 -10.14
C ASN A 798 13.71 24.02 -10.23
N GLN A 799 13.15 24.65 -9.20
CA GLN A 799 11.70 24.78 -8.95
C GLN A 799 10.96 23.43 -8.82
N GLY A 800 11.62 22.43 -8.22
CA GLY A 800 11.04 21.14 -7.84
C GLY A 800 11.47 19.98 -8.76
N VAL A 801 11.19 20.10 -10.06
CA VAL A 801 11.32 19.07 -11.10
C VAL A 801 12.52 18.10 -10.97
N VAL A 802 12.30 16.98 -10.27
CA VAL A 802 13.25 15.86 -10.20
C VAL A 802 13.25 15.10 -11.54
N PRO A 803 14.40 14.91 -12.21
CA PRO A 803 14.44 14.15 -13.46
C PRO A 803 14.09 12.67 -13.24
N THR A 804 12.95 12.23 -13.79
CA THR A 804 12.59 10.81 -13.88
C THR A 804 12.63 10.38 -15.35
N LEU A 805 13.72 9.72 -15.74
CA LEU A 805 13.75 9.01 -17.03
C LEU A 805 12.77 7.84 -16.95
N LYS A 806 11.98 7.63 -18.00
CA LYS A 806 11.08 6.48 -18.14
C LYS A 806 11.39 5.69 -19.40
N ALA A 807 11.48 4.38 -19.26
CA ALA A 807 11.66 3.45 -20.38
C ALA A 807 10.31 2.99 -20.95
N THR A 808 10.21 2.83 -22.26
CA THR A 808 9.05 2.25 -22.95
C THR A 808 9.51 1.34 -24.08
N LEU A 809 8.89 0.17 -24.26
CA LEU A 809 9.23 -0.73 -25.36
C LEU A 809 8.71 -0.17 -26.69
N VAL A 810 9.56 -0.13 -27.72
CA VAL A 810 9.21 0.39 -29.07
C VAL A 810 9.05 -0.77 -30.05
N THR A 811 10.01 -1.70 -30.06
CA THR A 811 9.95 -2.95 -30.83
C THR A 811 10.48 -4.08 -29.98
N GLY A 812 9.73 -5.18 -29.90
CA GLY A 812 10.17 -6.40 -29.22
C GLY A 812 11.33 -7.10 -29.95
N PRO A 813 11.93 -8.14 -29.32
CA PRO A 813 12.96 -8.97 -29.92
C PRO A 813 12.42 -9.79 -31.09
N ALA A 814 13.30 -10.25 -31.98
CA ALA A 814 12.93 -11.09 -33.12
C ALA A 814 12.97 -12.59 -32.79
N ASN A 815 13.72 -12.99 -31.76
CA ASN A 815 14.00 -14.37 -31.40
C ASN A 815 13.75 -14.65 -29.90
N GLY A 816 12.85 -13.87 -29.28
CA GLY A 816 12.44 -14.00 -27.89
C GLY A 816 11.36 -13.00 -27.52
N THR A 817 10.86 -13.07 -26.29
CA THR A 817 9.90 -12.11 -25.73
C THR A 817 10.58 -11.21 -24.70
N VAL A 818 10.15 -9.96 -24.59
CA VAL A 818 10.60 -9.04 -23.55
C VAL A 818 9.42 -8.33 -22.89
N LEU A 819 9.51 -8.14 -21.57
CA LEU A 819 8.69 -7.24 -20.78
C LEU A 819 9.60 -6.19 -20.16
N LEU A 820 9.56 -4.97 -20.69
CA LEU A 820 10.29 -3.79 -20.19
C LEU A 820 9.33 -2.92 -19.37
N ARG A 821 9.77 -2.49 -18.18
CA ARG A 821 9.00 -1.67 -17.25
C ARG A 821 9.46 -0.20 -17.28
N PRO A 822 8.62 0.77 -16.83
CA PRO A 822 8.97 2.19 -16.86
C PRO A 822 10.22 2.58 -16.05
N ASP A 823 10.57 1.80 -15.02
CA ASP A 823 11.77 1.94 -14.20
C ASP A 823 13.06 1.42 -14.88
N GLY A 824 12.95 0.98 -16.14
CA GLY A 824 14.03 0.41 -16.95
C GLY A 824 14.37 -1.05 -16.64
N SER A 825 13.76 -1.66 -15.62
CA SER A 825 13.87 -3.09 -15.36
C SER A 825 13.19 -3.90 -16.46
N PHE A 826 13.70 -5.10 -16.77
CA PHE A 826 13.07 -5.96 -17.77
C PHE A 826 13.28 -7.45 -17.53
N SER A 827 12.46 -8.27 -18.17
CA SER A 827 12.67 -9.70 -18.29
C SER A 827 12.63 -10.12 -19.76
N TYR A 828 13.60 -10.90 -20.22
CA TYR A 828 13.70 -11.44 -21.57
C TYR A 828 13.76 -12.97 -21.56
N THR A 829 12.97 -13.62 -22.41
CA THR A 829 13.01 -15.08 -22.61
C THR A 829 13.31 -15.36 -24.09
N PRO A 830 14.43 -16.03 -24.43
CA PRO A 830 14.72 -16.42 -25.81
C PRO A 830 13.75 -17.52 -26.28
N ASN A 831 13.46 -17.53 -27.58
CA ASN A 831 12.72 -18.60 -28.22
C ASN A 831 13.44 -19.94 -28.03
N VAL A 832 12.67 -21.03 -27.88
CA VAL A 832 13.22 -22.35 -27.57
C VAL A 832 14.20 -22.80 -28.66
N GLY A 833 15.44 -23.07 -28.26
CA GLY A 833 16.53 -23.47 -29.15
C GLY A 833 17.28 -22.32 -29.85
N PHE A 834 16.94 -21.05 -29.60
CA PHE A 834 17.68 -19.92 -30.16
C PHE A 834 19.01 -19.68 -29.43
N SER A 835 20.10 -19.56 -30.19
CA SER A 835 21.37 -18.99 -29.75
C SER A 835 21.88 -17.98 -30.78
N GLY A 836 22.51 -16.91 -30.31
CA GLY A 836 22.90 -15.75 -31.13
C GLY A 836 22.56 -14.43 -30.45
N ALA A 837 22.75 -13.33 -31.19
CA ALA A 837 22.34 -12.00 -30.76
C ALA A 837 20.87 -11.77 -31.15
N ASP A 838 20.06 -11.35 -30.18
CA ASP A 838 18.73 -10.79 -30.38
C ASP A 838 18.71 -9.34 -29.89
N SER A 839 17.69 -8.56 -30.23
CA SER A 839 17.66 -7.13 -29.88
C SER A 839 16.27 -6.53 -29.84
N PHE A 840 16.00 -5.69 -28.84
CA PHE A 840 14.78 -4.89 -28.74
C PHE A 840 15.09 -3.39 -28.72
N THR A 841 14.21 -2.56 -29.28
CA THR A 841 14.35 -1.10 -29.24
C THR A 841 13.50 -0.55 -28.11
N TYR A 842 14.06 0.32 -27.30
CA TYR A 842 13.34 1.06 -26.25
C TYR A 842 13.42 2.56 -26.48
N GLN A 843 12.48 3.28 -25.88
CA GLN A 843 12.42 4.72 -25.82
C GLN A 843 12.68 5.18 -24.39
N VAL A 844 13.60 6.12 -24.23
CA VAL A 844 13.76 6.90 -23.01
C VAL A 844 12.95 8.18 -23.17
N THR A 845 12.13 8.51 -22.18
CA THR A 845 11.41 9.78 -22.12
C THR A 845 11.85 10.52 -20.85
N GLY A 846 12.38 11.74 -21.02
CA GLY A 846 12.79 12.61 -19.93
C GLY A 846 11.62 13.35 -19.28
N ALA A 847 11.90 14.04 -18.17
CA ALA A 847 10.88 14.68 -17.34
C ALA A 847 10.06 15.76 -18.08
N PHE A 848 10.63 16.34 -19.13
CA PHE A 848 10.00 17.37 -19.97
C PHE A 848 9.35 16.82 -21.27
N GLY A 849 9.15 15.50 -21.35
CA GLY A 849 8.55 14.83 -22.52
C GLY A 849 9.48 14.72 -23.74
N GLY A 850 10.75 15.14 -23.62
CA GLY A 850 11.77 14.93 -24.64
C GLY A 850 12.25 13.49 -24.65
N SER A 851 12.18 12.81 -25.80
CA SER A 851 12.50 11.38 -25.90
C SER A 851 13.51 11.05 -27.01
N SER A 852 14.32 10.01 -26.80
CA SER A 852 15.05 9.32 -27.87
C SER A 852 14.94 7.80 -27.72
N GLN A 853 15.38 7.07 -28.73
CA GLN A 853 15.28 5.61 -28.80
C GLN A 853 16.64 4.99 -29.01
N ASN A 854 16.88 3.84 -28.40
CA ASN A 854 18.09 3.05 -28.65
C ASN A 854 17.85 1.55 -28.45
N THR A 855 18.89 0.75 -28.68
CA THR A 855 18.78 -0.71 -28.77
C THR A 855 19.41 -1.40 -27.55
N VAL A 856 18.70 -2.38 -27.01
CA VAL A 856 19.26 -3.39 -26.11
C VAL A 856 19.60 -4.62 -26.93
N VAL A 857 20.86 -5.05 -26.89
CA VAL A 857 21.33 -6.29 -27.51
C VAL A 857 21.44 -7.38 -26.44
N ILE A 858 20.85 -8.54 -26.70
CA ILE A 858 20.94 -9.70 -25.81
C ILE A 858 21.70 -10.81 -26.52
N ASN A 859 22.85 -11.19 -25.94
CA ASN A 859 23.66 -12.28 -26.45
C ASN A 859 23.25 -13.59 -25.76
N VAL A 860 22.53 -14.45 -26.49
CA VAL A 860 22.04 -15.74 -26.02
C VAL A 860 23.07 -16.82 -26.31
N LEU A 861 23.66 -17.38 -25.25
CA LEU A 861 24.75 -18.37 -25.28
C LEU A 861 24.30 -19.77 -24.85
#